data_AF-A0A1Y2BVG2-F1
#
_entry.id   AF-A0A1Y2BVG2-F1
#
_cell.length_a   1.000
_cell.length_b   1.000
_cell.length_c   1.000
_cell.angle_alpha   90.00
_cell.angle_beta   90.00
_cell.angle_gamma   90.00
#
_symmetry.space_group_name_H-M   'P 1'
#
loop_
_entity.id
_entity.type
_entity.pdbx_description
1 polymer ?
#
loop_
_entity_poly.entity_id
_entity_poly.type
_entity_poly.pdbx_seq_one_letter_code
_entity_poly.pdbx_strand_id
1 'polypeptide(L)'
;MNYTEWLPGFDLKKELPELNIGDDGYPHLNYDEIIAGMDFNIRNYIDFDFVNDNLELFIYQSNPKFNITKINNKINDLASSQTNFYRRTDEITSIPEPIEDQLNTNNNYDTQIMSLYGSIINSNITLFNGVTIDRKSNEKIIEQQLNSIMNNDDVNDDEENEDEGEEEDEYEEDETDYDPSEYDYPDAFKTKDGSVSFEIAGKKYTFDEITFSLSGQYSRHLVKPNFNLKLRGGKDLFGRSQFKLRSDYTEPTFLRSKLTSDIHKRLGLQGISANYATLYINDEYMGLFVFVDAYKQSWVQHVYGEVDTYNLHKCNGGGFLTMESFNFCDNEHDYVNPYEDEEWLSLLTALDNAQSAKDIEDIFDVDHFLYEMSIEYLIGGWDHLQLGHNFFMYKPPNGKWLYLSYDHDHEFGINLDRVFLGFVFDDLPEYVTSRNLDYPNYSFKDFTKKIHIIDILILRDPSRFNAILQDVVERVFNPATLFPHIDELKEFIKPYVEREYTPDKSGQYPGRINDLSTNPYTLRHWEANSEFTTIDTLQYNAYGIKYWILAKYRYVCQSYNLKCDSTYLNKNYSFDVDKSIEFKGYYPSSTSGDYPVPSTEVPKATTTTTTTTTTTTTTTTTTSTTNKKTSVITTTTKKAKTTKKSTTSKIEKSTKTTTTKTIKKTTTKKTTKINKTTSTVATTTSKKISEPTKNKCVKEYQQCGGYGYSGPTCCEKGFQCKKLNDYYHQCIRAN
;
A
#
# COMPACT_ATOMS: atom_id res chain seq x y z
N MET A 1 33.92 30.75 16.98
CA MET A 1 35.27 30.57 17.56
C MET A 1 36.17 31.67 16.98
N ASN A 2 37.15 32.17 17.74
CA ASN A 2 38.16 33.09 17.19
C ASN A 2 39.27 32.27 16.53
N TYR A 3 39.27 32.19 15.20
CA TYR A 3 40.22 31.36 14.45
C TYR A 3 41.64 31.94 14.48
N THR A 4 41.79 33.26 14.57
CA THR A 4 43.12 33.90 14.66
C THR A 4 43.81 33.62 15.98
N GLU A 5 43.04 33.49 17.07
CA GLU A 5 43.55 33.06 18.39
C GLU A 5 43.81 31.55 18.46
N TRP A 6 43.01 30.75 17.74
CA TRP A 6 43.10 29.29 17.78
C TRP A 6 44.17 28.72 16.86
N LEU A 7 44.40 29.34 15.69
CA LEU A 7 45.42 28.95 14.71
C LEU A 7 46.47 30.08 14.49
N PRO A 8 47.17 30.55 15.55
CA PRO A 8 48.13 31.64 15.42
C PRO A 8 49.31 31.21 14.53
N GLY A 9 49.66 32.07 13.56
CA GLY A 9 50.79 31.83 12.64
C GLY A 9 50.39 31.40 11.23
N PHE A 10 49.10 31.17 10.97
CA PHE A 10 48.58 30.95 9.62
C PHE A 10 47.87 32.20 9.08
N ASP A 11 48.04 32.48 7.78
CA ASP A 11 47.29 33.53 7.11
C ASP A 11 45.90 33.01 6.76
N LEU A 12 44.98 33.05 7.72
CA LEU A 12 43.67 32.41 7.61
C LEU A 12 42.79 33.04 6.53
N LYS A 13 42.99 34.32 6.18
CA LYS A 13 42.29 34.96 5.05
C LYS A 13 42.74 34.37 3.71
N LYS A 14 43.95 33.82 3.65
CA LYS A 14 44.49 33.11 2.49
C LYS A 14 44.23 31.61 2.53
N GLU A 15 44.31 30.99 3.71
CA GLU A 15 44.18 29.54 3.88
C GLU A 15 42.72 29.06 3.97
N LEU A 16 41.81 29.92 4.44
CA LEU A 16 40.36 29.67 4.57
C LEU A 16 39.56 30.90 4.08
N PRO A 17 39.76 31.36 2.82
CA PRO A 17 39.10 32.55 2.30
C PRO A 17 37.57 32.46 2.33
N GLU A 18 37.01 31.24 2.26
CA GLU A 18 35.58 30.96 2.27
C GLU A 18 34.91 31.40 3.58
N LEU A 19 35.61 31.33 4.72
CA LEU A 19 35.08 31.72 6.02
C LEU A 19 34.97 33.24 6.23
N ASN A 20 35.56 34.03 5.32
CA ASN A 20 35.56 35.50 5.38
C ASN A 20 35.90 36.03 6.78
N ILE A 21 37.04 35.56 7.33
CA ILE A 21 37.45 35.87 8.69
C ILE A 21 37.77 37.36 8.80
N GLY A 22 37.11 38.04 9.73
CA GLY A 22 37.29 39.47 9.98
C GLY A 22 38.60 39.78 10.70
N ASP A 23 38.92 41.06 10.83
CA ASP A 23 40.07 41.49 11.63
C ASP A 23 39.89 41.19 13.14
N ASP A 24 38.66 40.87 13.56
CA ASP A 24 38.30 40.40 14.89
C ASP A 24 38.59 38.90 15.10
N GLY A 25 38.99 38.19 14.05
CA GLY A 25 39.35 36.77 14.07
C GLY A 25 38.16 35.81 14.02
N TYR A 26 36.94 36.32 13.85
CA TYR A 26 35.73 35.51 13.71
C TYR A 26 35.29 35.40 12.24
N PRO A 27 34.61 34.31 11.85
CA PRO A 27 34.02 34.21 10.51
C PRO A 27 32.85 35.21 10.37
N HIS A 28 32.65 35.75 9.17
CA HIS A 28 31.50 36.61 8.85
C HIS A 28 30.75 36.00 7.66
N LEU A 29 29.88 35.04 7.97
CA LEU A 29 29.19 34.21 6.99
C LEU A 29 27.86 34.82 6.56
N ASN A 30 27.55 34.72 5.27
CA ASN A 30 26.22 35.01 4.74
C ASN A 30 25.45 33.70 4.54
N TYR A 31 24.65 33.31 5.55
CA TYR A 31 23.98 32.01 5.53
C TYR A 31 23.03 31.83 4.35
N ASP A 32 22.28 32.87 3.97
CA ASP A 32 21.32 32.79 2.87
C ASP A 32 22.03 32.52 1.53
N GLU A 33 23.19 33.14 1.31
CA GLU A 33 24.00 32.92 0.11
C GLU A 33 24.67 31.54 0.10
N ILE A 34 25.14 31.09 1.26
CA ILE A 34 25.74 29.75 1.42
C ILE A 34 24.69 28.66 1.19
N ILE A 35 23.51 28.78 1.78
CA ILE A 35 22.41 27.82 1.64
C ILE A 35 21.86 27.87 0.22
N ALA A 36 21.69 29.05 -0.39
CA ALA A 36 21.22 29.16 -1.79
C ALA A 36 22.19 28.53 -2.80
N GLY A 37 23.47 28.35 -2.43
CA GLY A 37 24.45 27.64 -3.24
C GLY A 37 24.54 26.14 -2.97
N MET A 38 23.83 25.61 -1.97
CA MET A 38 23.73 24.18 -1.69
C MET A 38 22.60 23.55 -2.50
N ASP A 39 22.78 22.28 -2.82
CA ASP A 39 21.81 21.50 -3.57
C ASP A 39 20.93 20.69 -2.61
N PHE A 40 19.65 21.05 -2.55
CA PHE A 40 18.64 20.37 -1.72
C PHE A 40 17.68 19.54 -2.58
N ASN A 41 17.98 19.40 -3.86
CA ASN A 41 17.22 18.55 -4.75
C ASN A 41 17.72 17.11 -4.58
N ILE A 42 16.93 16.26 -3.93
CA ILE A 42 17.30 14.86 -3.71
C ILE A 42 17.59 14.12 -5.03
N ARG A 43 17.04 14.60 -6.15
CA ARG A 43 17.30 14.08 -7.49
C ARG A 43 18.77 14.18 -7.94
N ASN A 44 19.58 15.01 -7.30
CA ASN A 44 20.99 15.19 -7.65
C ASN A 44 21.92 14.28 -6.82
N TYR A 45 21.37 13.43 -5.95
CA TYR A 45 22.08 12.48 -5.08
C TYR A 45 21.56 11.05 -5.25
N ILE A 46 21.32 10.65 -6.49
CA ILE A 46 20.65 9.38 -6.85
C ILE A 46 21.59 8.17 -6.92
N ASP A 47 22.90 8.38 -6.95
CA ASP A 47 23.94 7.35 -6.78
C ASP A 47 24.30 7.12 -5.30
N PHE A 48 23.53 7.70 -4.39
CA PHE A 48 23.79 7.69 -2.96
C PHE A 48 23.35 6.35 -2.37
N ASP A 49 24.28 5.62 -1.77
CA ASP A 49 23.97 4.39 -1.08
C ASP A 49 23.33 4.75 0.27
N PHE A 50 22.00 4.77 0.34
CA PHE A 50 21.27 5.15 1.55
C PHE A 50 21.53 4.22 2.75
N VAL A 51 22.17 3.07 2.54
CA VAL A 51 22.58 2.14 3.59
C VAL A 51 23.93 2.54 4.19
N ASN A 52 24.86 3.08 3.38
CA ASN A 52 26.25 3.30 3.79
C ASN A 52 26.71 4.77 3.78
N ASP A 53 26.01 5.66 3.08
CA ASP A 53 26.40 7.05 2.91
C ASP A 53 25.58 8.01 3.81
N ASN A 54 26.12 9.22 4.08
CA ASN A 54 25.42 10.27 4.84
C ASN A 54 25.04 11.47 3.96
N LEU A 55 23.74 11.67 3.71
CA LEU A 55 23.21 12.61 2.71
C LEU A 55 23.50 14.05 3.09
N GLU A 56 23.51 14.31 4.39
CA GLU A 56 23.87 15.60 4.98
C GLU A 56 25.28 16.01 4.55
N LEU A 57 26.22 15.04 4.51
CA LEU A 57 27.59 15.26 4.10
C LEU A 57 27.72 15.65 2.62
N PHE A 58 26.87 15.10 1.74
CA PHE A 58 26.87 15.44 0.32
C PHE A 58 26.21 16.80 0.05
N ILE A 59 25.18 17.17 0.83
CA ILE A 59 24.62 18.53 0.82
C ILE A 59 25.68 19.54 1.26
N TYR A 60 26.44 19.23 2.31
CA TYR A 60 27.58 20.03 2.78
C TYR A 60 28.70 20.20 1.75
N GLN A 61 28.82 19.26 0.81
CA GLN A 61 29.82 19.32 -0.26
C GLN A 61 29.34 20.00 -1.54
N SER A 62 28.03 20.12 -1.72
CA SER A 62 27.40 20.56 -2.97
C SER A 62 27.62 22.02 -3.33
N ASN A 63 27.87 22.89 -2.35
CA ASN A 63 28.19 24.28 -2.62
C ASN A 63 29.67 24.45 -2.98
N PRO A 64 30.03 24.69 -4.26
CA PRO A 64 31.43 24.78 -4.68
C PRO A 64 32.14 26.04 -4.16
N LYS A 65 31.39 27.06 -3.71
CA LYS A 65 31.92 28.31 -3.13
C LYS A 65 32.07 28.25 -1.61
N PHE A 66 31.42 27.31 -0.95
CA PHE A 66 31.47 27.12 0.50
C PHE A 66 31.25 25.63 0.84
N ASN A 67 32.22 24.79 0.47
CA ASN A 67 32.18 23.35 0.72
C ASN A 67 32.63 23.07 2.16
N ILE A 68 31.67 22.70 3.01
CA ILE A 68 31.88 22.61 4.46
C ILE A 68 32.86 21.48 4.82
N THR A 69 32.80 20.34 4.14
CA THR A 69 33.73 19.22 4.38
C THR A 69 35.17 19.62 4.07
N LYS A 70 35.39 20.33 2.95
CA LYS A 70 36.72 20.81 2.57
C LYS A 70 37.26 21.84 3.57
N ILE A 71 36.40 22.74 4.05
CA ILE A 71 36.75 23.74 5.07
C ILE A 71 37.15 23.05 6.38
N ASN A 72 36.36 22.08 6.85
CA ASN A 72 36.65 21.33 8.08
C ASN A 72 37.96 20.53 7.97
N ASN A 73 38.19 19.85 6.85
CA ASN A 73 39.43 19.12 6.62
C ASN A 73 40.65 20.06 6.63
N LYS A 74 40.53 21.23 5.98
CA LYS A 74 41.60 22.24 5.97
C LYS A 74 41.87 22.82 7.36
N ILE A 75 40.83 23.06 8.17
CA ILE A 75 40.97 23.47 9.57
C ILE A 75 41.71 22.39 10.37
N ASN A 76 41.33 21.13 10.22
CA ASN A 76 41.97 20.01 10.91
C ASN A 76 43.43 19.82 10.51
N ASP A 77 43.76 20.02 9.23
CA ASP A 77 45.14 20.00 8.73
C ASP A 77 45.98 21.13 9.33
N LEU A 78 45.44 22.35 9.39
CA LEU A 78 46.10 23.50 10.00
C LEU A 78 46.34 23.26 11.50
N ALA A 79 45.32 22.82 12.23
CA ALA A 79 45.43 22.47 13.65
C ALA A 79 46.47 21.36 13.89
N SER A 80 46.43 20.29 13.09
CA SER A 80 47.38 19.18 13.19
C SER A 80 48.80 19.60 12.84
N SER A 81 48.99 20.47 11.85
CA SER A 81 50.29 21.01 11.47
C SER A 81 50.89 21.91 12.56
N GLN A 82 50.03 22.64 13.27
CA GLN A 82 50.40 23.46 14.40
C GLN A 82 50.85 22.62 15.59
N THR A 83 50.07 21.58 15.95
CA THR A 83 50.42 20.61 16.99
C THR A 83 51.76 19.94 16.70
N ASN A 84 52.00 19.56 15.44
CA ASN A 84 53.25 18.94 14.99
C ASN A 84 54.44 19.91 14.91
N PHE A 85 54.20 21.22 14.76
CA PHE A 85 55.22 22.26 14.85
C PHE A 85 55.66 22.49 16.30
N TYR A 86 54.70 22.55 17.23
CA TYR A 86 54.98 22.66 18.67
C TYR A 86 55.66 21.40 19.23
N ARG A 87 55.33 20.21 18.72
CA ARG A 87 55.99 18.96 19.13
C ARG A 87 57.43 18.81 18.62
N ARG A 88 57.83 19.56 17.58
CA ARG A 88 59.16 19.48 16.95
C ARG A 88 60.18 20.51 17.46
N THR A 89 59.73 21.53 18.18
CA THR A 89 60.57 22.68 18.52
C THR A 89 61.18 22.63 19.92
N ASP A 90 60.93 21.59 20.73
CA ASP A 90 61.45 21.40 22.10
C ASP A 90 61.36 22.63 23.04
N GLU A 91 60.59 23.64 22.66
CA GLU A 91 60.19 24.74 23.50
C GLU A 91 58.70 24.57 23.75
N ILE A 92 58.33 24.07 24.94
CA ILE A 92 57.23 24.60 25.76
C ILE A 92 57.17 23.84 27.09
N THR A 93 57.22 24.60 28.19
CA THR A 93 57.06 24.17 29.59
C THR A 93 55.59 24.19 30.06
N SER A 94 54.63 24.31 29.14
CA SER A 94 53.21 24.08 29.40
C SER A 94 52.47 23.96 28.07
N ILE A 95 52.34 22.75 27.55
CA ILE A 95 51.40 22.49 26.45
C ILE A 95 50.01 22.68 27.08
N PRO A 96 49.18 23.65 26.65
CA PRO A 96 47.76 23.64 27.02
C PRO A 96 47.19 22.29 26.60
N GLU A 97 46.32 21.67 27.42
CA GLU A 97 45.80 20.30 27.23
C GLU A 97 45.68 19.86 25.76
N PRO A 98 46.05 18.61 25.43
CA PRO A 98 46.16 18.15 24.06
C PRO A 98 44.93 18.57 23.26
N ILE A 99 45.15 19.16 22.09
CA ILE A 99 44.11 19.62 21.16
C ILE A 99 43.09 18.50 20.88
N GLU A 100 43.50 17.24 21.01
CA GLU A 100 42.67 16.04 20.95
C GLU A 100 41.63 15.93 22.08
N ASP A 101 41.96 16.32 23.32
CA ASP A 101 40.99 16.41 24.43
C ASP A 101 40.08 17.64 24.29
N GLN A 102 40.56 18.74 23.70
CA GLN A 102 39.70 19.90 23.40
C GLN A 102 38.68 19.63 22.28
N LEU A 103 38.98 18.70 21.35
CA LEU A 103 38.04 18.21 20.34
C LEU A 103 36.95 17.31 20.93
N ASN A 104 37.25 16.56 22.00
CA ASN A 104 36.33 15.59 22.58
C ASN A 104 35.59 16.05 23.85
N THR A 105 36.05 17.10 24.55
CA THR A 105 35.50 17.43 25.89
C THR A 105 34.87 18.82 26.05
N ASN A 106 34.89 19.68 25.03
CA ASN A 106 34.16 20.95 25.08
C ASN A 106 33.22 21.11 23.88
N ASN A 107 31.94 21.35 24.17
CA ASN A 107 30.89 21.83 23.27
C ASN A 107 31.20 23.20 22.62
N ASN A 108 32.42 23.43 22.16
CA ASN A 108 32.85 24.68 21.57
C ASN A 108 32.76 24.63 20.04
N TYR A 109 31.62 24.19 19.55
CA TYR A 109 31.28 24.33 18.14
C TYR A 109 31.15 25.82 17.83
N ASP A 110 31.75 26.29 16.72
CA ASP A 110 31.59 27.67 16.31
C ASP A 110 30.09 27.99 16.15
N THR A 111 29.57 28.90 16.98
CA THR A 111 28.15 29.25 17.02
C THR A 111 27.60 29.70 15.67
N GLN A 112 28.44 30.29 14.81
CA GLN A 112 28.02 30.66 13.45
C GLN A 112 27.96 29.47 12.51
N ILE A 113 28.88 28.51 12.63
CA ILE A 113 28.85 27.26 11.87
C ILE A 113 27.72 26.35 12.36
N MET A 114 27.44 26.29 13.67
CA MET A 114 26.28 25.56 14.21
C MET A 114 24.96 26.21 13.85
N SER A 115 24.90 27.55 13.79
CA SER A 115 23.73 28.26 13.28
C SER A 115 23.52 27.97 11.79
N LEU A 116 24.59 27.82 11.01
CA LEU A 116 24.54 27.41 9.61
C LEU A 116 24.07 25.95 9.48
N TYR A 117 24.64 25.00 10.24
CA TYR A 117 24.16 23.61 10.29
C TYR A 117 22.69 23.54 10.69
N GLY A 118 22.29 24.25 11.75
CA GLY A 118 20.90 24.37 12.14
C GLY A 118 20.01 24.97 11.04
N SER A 119 20.51 25.91 10.24
CA SER A 119 19.73 26.49 9.13
C SER A 119 19.62 25.55 7.93
N ILE A 120 20.64 24.74 7.66
CA ILE A 120 20.64 23.69 6.62
C ILE A 120 19.65 22.57 6.99
N ILE A 121 19.67 22.12 8.25
CA ILE A 121 18.70 21.18 8.82
C ILE A 121 17.27 21.71 8.75
N ASN A 122 17.09 23.04 8.69
CA ASN A 122 15.78 23.69 8.59
C ASN A 122 15.39 24.11 7.15
N SER A 123 16.18 23.76 6.14
CA SER A 123 15.94 24.12 4.74
C SER A 123 15.01 23.12 4.04
N ASN A 124 14.25 23.60 3.04
CA ASN A 124 13.24 22.80 2.35
C ASN A 124 13.85 21.81 1.35
N ILE A 125 13.33 20.57 1.31
CA ILE A 125 13.76 19.52 0.37
C ILE A 125 12.69 19.36 -0.72
N THR A 126 13.08 19.21 -1.98
CA THR A 126 12.13 18.99 -3.08
C THR A 126 12.16 17.53 -3.56
N LEU A 127 11.00 16.86 -3.60
CA LEU A 127 10.82 15.44 -3.92
C LEU A 127 10.54 15.17 -5.42
N PHE A 128 10.55 13.88 -5.79
CA PHE A 128 10.37 13.36 -7.15
C PHE A 128 9.12 13.84 -7.91
N ASN A 129 8.07 14.30 -7.24
CA ASN A 129 6.86 14.85 -7.87
C ASN A 129 6.81 16.39 -7.88
N GLY A 130 7.91 17.07 -7.56
CA GLY A 130 7.98 18.54 -7.48
C GLY A 130 7.42 19.14 -6.18
N VAL A 131 7.12 18.32 -5.18
CA VAL A 131 6.66 18.76 -3.86
C VAL A 131 7.86 19.22 -3.02
N THR A 132 7.80 20.48 -2.56
CA THR A 132 8.78 21.05 -1.62
C THR A 132 8.29 20.82 -0.18
N ILE A 133 9.04 20.06 0.61
CA ILE A 133 8.76 19.76 2.01
C ILE A 133 9.53 20.71 2.91
N ASP A 134 8.80 21.38 3.80
CA ASP A 134 9.36 22.13 4.92
C ASP A 134 9.79 21.16 6.05
N ARG A 135 11.10 21.08 6.31
CA ARG A 135 11.67 20.18 7.34
C ARG A 135 11.15 20.50 8.75
N LYS A 136 10.80 21.76 9.07
CA LYS A 136 10.29 22.12 10.41
C LYS A 136 8.97 21.44 10.78
N SER A 137 8.23 20.99 9.78
CA SER A 137 6.90 20.39 9.98
C SER A 137 6.92 18.87 9.99
N ASN A 138 7.98 18.22 9.47
CA ASN A 138 7.86 16.86 8.93
C ASN A 138 9.10 15.95 9.07
N GLU A 139 9.96 16.14 10.09
CA GLU A 139 11.07 15.18 10.37
C GLU A 139 10.59 13.72 10.39
N LYS A 140 9.44 13.45 11.03
CA LYS A 140 8.85 12.09 11.10
C LYS A 140 8.32 11.53 9.79
N ILE A 141 7.89 12.38 8.85
CA ILE A 141 7.28 11.92 7.58
C ILE A 141 8.36 11.54 6.56
N ILE A 142 9.49 12.27 6.59
CA ILE A 142 10.64 11.97 5.73
C ILE A 142 11.34 10.69 6.21
N GLU A 143 11.56 10.51 7.51
CA GLU A 143 12.07 9.24 8.06
C GLU A 143 11.15 8.05 7.76
N GLN A 144 9.82 8.23 7.84
CA GLN A 144 8.86 7.16 7.52
C GLN A 144 8.85 6.77 6.04
N GLN A 145 9.09 7.71 5.13
CA GLN A 145 9.16 7.43 3.70
C GLN A 145 10.50 6.77 3.32
N LEU A 146 11.61 7.21 3.92
CA LEU A 146 12.94 6.62 3.72
C LEU A 146 13.02 5.20 4.31
N ASN A 147 12.51 4.97 5.52
CA ASN A 147 12.50 3.63 6.12
C ASN A 147 11.58 2.64 5.36
N SER A 148 10.54 3.13 4.67
CA SER A 148 9.72 2.28 3.80
C SER A 148 10.42 1.88 2.49
N ILE A 149 11.43 2.65 2.08
CA ILE A 149 12.29 2.37 0.93
C ILE A 149 13.38 1.36 1.33
N MET A 150 13.96 1.49 2.53
CA MET A 150 15.05 0.62 2.99
C MET A 150 14.64 -0.79 3.42
N ASN A 151 13.35 -1.03 3.72
CA ASN A 151 12.86 -2.33 4.16
C ASN A 151 12.29 -3.21 3.01
N ASN A 152 12.65 -2.95 1.75
CA ASN A 152 12.13 -3.71 0.60
C ASN A 152 13.18 -4.45 -0.24
N ASP A 153 14.46 -4.38 0.11
CA ASP A 153 15.51 -5.12 -0.60
C ASP A 153 16.12 -6.20 0.29
N ASP A 154 15.45 -7.35 0.33
CA ASP A 154 16.09 -8.64 0.51
C ASP A 154 16.83 -8.95 -0.80
N VAL A 155 18.14 -8.73 -0.83
CA VAL A 155 19.01 -9.24 -1.91
C VAL A 155 19.88 -10.33 -1.33
N ASN A 156 19.42 -11.56 -1.51
CA ASN A 156 20.30 -12.72 -1.65
C ASN A 156 21.11 -12.53 -2.95
N ASP A 157 22.42 -12.35 -2.82
CA ASP A 157 23.37 -12.70 -3.88
C ASP A 157 24.16 -13.93 -3.41
N ASP A 158 23.82 -15.08 -4.00
CA ASP A 158 24.64 -16.28 -4.00
C ASP A 158 25.77 -16.09 -5.03
N GLU A 159 27.03 -16.01 -4.59
CA GLU A 159 28.19 -16.44 -5.39
C GLU A 159 29.04 -17.45 -4.62
N GLU A 160 29.44 -18.50 -5.34
CA GLU A 160 30.04 -19.74 -4.87
C GLU A 160 31.46 -19.59 -4.26
N ASN A 161 31.68 -20.31 -3.15
CA ASN A 161 32.88 -21.03 -2.67
C ASN A 161 34.30 -20.46 -2.90
N GLU A 162 35.06 -20.30 -1.80
CA GLU A 162 36.34 -21.01 -1.58
C GLU A 162 36.75 -21.00 -0.09
N ASP A 163 37.30 -22.13 0.37
CA ASP A 163 37.85 -22.44 1.71
C ASP A 163 38.89 -21.42 2.23
N GLU A 164 38.94 -21.20 3.54
CA GLU A 164 40.08 -21.54 4.44
C GLU A 164 39.96 -20.91 5.85
N GLY A 165 39.93 -21.76 6.89
CA GLY A 165 40.72 -21.64 8.13
C GLY A 165 40.33 -20.63 9.24
N GLU A 166 40.05 -21.18 10.44
CA GLU A 166 40.48 -20.78 11.81
C GLU A 166 40.48 -19.26 12.17
N GLU A 167 39.92 -18.77 13.27
CA GLU A 167 40.07 -19.17 14.67
C GLU A 167 39.08 -18.33 15.52
N GLU A 168 38.70 -18.85 16.69
CA GLU A 168 37.80 -18.25 17.69
C GLU A 168 38.34 -16.92 18.24
N ASP A 169 37.46 -15.93 18.45
CA ASP A 169 37.59 -15.01 19.59
C ASP A 169 36.21 -14.53 20.05
N GLU A 170 35.96 -14.85 21.31
CA GLU A 170 34.76 -14.66 22.12
C GLU A 170 34.62 -13.19 22.54
N TYR A 171 33.57 -12.51 22.08
CA TYR A 171 33.10 -11.25 22.68
C TYR A 171 31.62 -11.38 23.02
N GLU A 172 31.31 -11.24 24.31
CA GLU A 172 29.97 -11.21 24.89
C GLU A 172 29.12 -10.12 24.21
N GLU A 173 28.17 -10.51 23.35
CA GLU A 173 27.07 -9.66 22.91
C GLU A 173 25.99 -9.63 23.99
N ASP A 174 25.84 -8.46 24.61
CA ASP A 174 24.62 -8.05 25.30
C ASP A 174 23.56 -7.81 24.20
N GLU A 175 22.95 -8.88 23.69
CA GLU A 175 21.78 -8.82 22.80
C GLU A 175 20.59 -8.22 23.56
N THR A 176 20.45 -6.90 23.49
CA THR A 176 19.13 -6.30 23.60
C THR A 176 18.40 -6.58 22.29
N ASP A 177 17.63 -7.67 22.31
CA ASP A 177 16.60 -8.07 21.35
C ASP A 177 15.84 -6.83 20.85
N TYR A 178 16.21 -6.35 19.66
CA TYR A 178 15.59 -5.19 19.02
C TYR A 178 14.34 -5.68 18.27
N ASP A 179 13.19 -5.60 18.95
CA ASP A 179 11.87 -5.84 18.37
C ASP A 179 11.49 -4.67 17.41
N PRO A 180 11.42 -4.88 16.09
CA PRO A 180 11.09 -3.82 15.14
C PRO A 180 9.61 -3.41 15.17
N SER A 181 8.77 -4.05 16.00
CA SER A 181 7.34 -3.76 16.09
C SER A 181 7.00 -2.53 16.93
N GLU A 182 7.97 -1.90 17.59
CA GLU A 182 7.75 -0.81 18.56
C GLU A 182 7.91 0.61 17.98
N TYR A 183 7.69 0.83 16.68
CA TYR A 183 7.38 2.19 16.21
C TYR A 183 5.97 2.56 16.68
N ASP A 184 5.90 3.27 17.82
CA ASP A 184 4.69 3.93 18.34
C ASP A 184 4.26 5.04 17.37
N TYR A 185 3.65 4.65 16.25
CA TYR A 185 2.87 5.53 15.40
C TYR A 185 1.79 6.13 16.29
N PRO A 186 1.64 7.46 16.39
CA PRO A 186 0.58 8.05 17.20
C PRO A 186 -0.74 7.35 16.86
N ASP A 187 -1.37 6.74 17.86
CA ASP A 187 -2.53 5.86 17.72
C ASP A 187 -3.45 6.36 16.61
N ALA A 188 -3.55 5.60 15.52
CA ALA A 188 -4.48 5.92 14.44
C ALA A 188 -5.87 6.09 15.06
N PHE A 189 -6.51 7.24 14.78
CA PHE A 189 -7.78 7.61 15.40
C PHE A 189 -8.73 6.39 15.48
N LYS A 190 -9.19 6.09 16.69
CA LYS A 190 -10.10 4.99 16.99
C LYS A 190 -11.01 5.38 18.13
N THR A 191 -12.31 5.28 17.90
CA THR A 191 -13.32 5.55 18.92
C THR A 191 -14.26 4.36 19.10
N LYS A 192 -14.66 4.15 20.35
CA LYS A 192 -15.78 3.28 20.75
C LYS A 192 -16.98 4.10 21.22
N ASP A 193 -16.87 5.42 21.26
CA ASP A 193 -17.96 6.32 21.62
C ASP A 193 -18.60 6.83 20.33
N GLY A 194 -19.70 6.18 19.94
CA GLY A 194 -20.39 6.49 18.69
C GLY A 194 -21.52 5.52 18.38
N SER A 195 -22.44 5.99 17.56
CA SER A 195 -23.55 5.22 16.98
C SER A 195 -23.54 5.37 15.48
N VAL A 196 -24.09 4.40 14.76
CA VAL A 196 -24.26 4.48 13.30
C VAL A 196 -25.70 4.16 12.92
N SER A 197 -26.18 4.82 11.86
CA SER A 197 -27.39 4.39 11.19
C SER A 197 -27.17 4.21 9.70
N PHE A 198 -27.65 3.09 9.16
CA PHE A 198 -27.64 2.79 7.74
C PHE A 198 -29.03 3.03 7.16
N GLU A 199 -29.10 3.73 6.04
CA GLU A 199 -30.32 3.85 5.24
C GLU A 199 -30.15 3.05 3.95
N ILE A 200 -30.85 1.92 3.85
CA ILE A 200 -30.72 0.97 2.74
C ILE A 200 -32.10 0.65 2.22
N ALA A 201 -32.34 0.92 0.94
CA ALA A 201 -33.63 0.71 0.27
C ALA A 201 -34.82 1.33 1.04
N GLY A 202 -34.64 2.56 1.57
CA GLY A 202 -35.65 3.29 2.34
C GLY A 202 -35.91 2.75 3.75
N LYS A 203 -35.09 1.82 4.24
CA LYS A 203 -35.16 1.30 5.62
C LYS A 203 -33.96 1.77 6.42
N LYS A 204 -34.22 2.22 7.66
CA LYS A 204 -33.20 2.64 8.61
C LYS A 204 -32.85 1.50 9.58
N TYR A 205 -31.56 1.21 9.70
CA TYR A 205 -30.98 0.28 10.67
C TYR A 205 -30.06 1.08 11.59
N THR A 206 -30.18 0.94 12.92
CA THR A 206 -29.41 1.75 13.88
C THR A 206 -28.68 0.85 14.86
N PHE A 207 -27.45 1.23 15.18
CA PHE A 207 -26.57 0.52 16.11
C PHE A 207 -25.93 1.53 17.06
N ASP A 208 -26.15 1.34 18.36
CA ASP A 208 -25.71 2.27 19.41
C ASP A 208 -24.30 1.99 19.92
N GLU A 209 -23.70 0.87 19.51
CA GLU A 209 -22.34 0.48 19.88
C GLU A 209 -21.52 0.14 18.64
N ILE A 210 -20.58 1.01 18.30
CA ILE A 210 -19.62 0.79 17.20
C ILE A 210 -18.17 0.93 17.68
N THR A 211 -17.23 0.37 16.93
CA THR A 211 -15.87 0.89 16.86
C THR A 211 -15.70 1.52 15.49
N PHE A 212 -15.22 2.77 15.45
CA PHE A 212 -14.92 3.48 14.23
C PHE A 212 -13.46 3.94 14.27
N SER A 213 -12.70 3.73 13.21
CA SER A 213 -11.28 4.12 13.17
C SER A 213 -10.82 4.50 11.78
N LEU A 214 -9.69 5.19 11.69
CA LEU A 214 -8.92 5.26 10.43
C LEU A 214 -8.49 3.85 10.02
N SER A 215 -8.27 3.66 8.72
CA SER A 215 -7.94 2.36 8.12
C SER A 215 -6.79 2.47 7.13
N GLY A 216 -6.10 1.33 6.94
CA GLY A 216 -4.96 1.18 6.06
C GLY A 216 -3.66 1.76 6.63
N GLN A 217 -2.52 1.41 6.02
CA GLN A 217 -1.21 1.98 6.34
C GLN A 217 -0.97 3.25 5.52
N TYR A 218 -0.79 3.13 4.20
CA TYR A 218 -0.62 4.27 3.30
C TYR A 218 -1.89 5.12 3.18
N SER A 219 -3.06 4.50 3.08
CA SER A 219 -4.32 5.19 2.77
C SER A 219 -4.84 6.13 3.87
N ARG A 220 -4.31 6.05 5.11
CA ARG A 220 -4.64 7.02 6.16
C ARG A 220 -4.02 8.41 5.91
N HIS A 221 -3.01 8.48 5.04
CA HIS A 221 -2.28 9.70 4.69
C HIS A 221 -2.75 10.33 3.36
N LEU A 222 -3.74 9.72 2.70
CA LEU A 222 -4.38 10.32 1.53
C LEU A 222 -5.21 11.54 1.93
N VAL A 223 -5.44 12.44 0.98
CA VAL A 223 -6.28 13.64 1.17
C VAL A 223 -7.66 13.28 1.72
N LYS A 224 -8.19 12.13 1.30
CA LYS A 224 -9.41 11.51 1.80
C LYS A 224 -9.09 10.12 2.36
N PRO A 225 -9.07 9.92 3.69
CA PRO A 225 -8.66 8.67 4.29
C PRO A 225 -9.74 7.58 4.26
N ASN A 226 -9.32 6.35 4.47
CA ASN A 226 -10.18 5.18 4.66
C ASN A 226 -10.64 5.02 6.12
N PHE A 227 -11.78 4.37 6.33
CA PHE A 227 -12.30 4.07 7.68
C PHE A 227 -12.67 2.59 7.86
N ASN A 228 -12.50 2.09 9.09
CA ASN A 228 -13.04 0.81 9.53
C ASN A 228 -14.26 1.04 10.43
N LEU A 229 -15.30 0.23 10.23
CA LEU A 229 -16.51 0.23 11.04
C LEU A 229 -16.79 -1.18 11.56
N LYS A 230 -16.80 -1.34 12.88
CA LYS A 230 -17.20 -2.58 13.57
C LYS A 230 -18.46 -2.35 14.39
N LEU A 231 -19.50 -3.12 14.14
CA LEU A 231 -20.70 -3.21 14.96
C LEU A 231 -20.39 -4.06 16.20
N ARG A 232 -20.75 -3.58 17.39
CA ARG A 232 -20.51 -4.27 18.67
C ARG A 232 -21.82 -4.77 19.27
N GLY A 233 -21.74 -5.36 20.47
CA GLY A 233 -22.90 -5.90 21.18
C GLY A 233 -23.51 -7.16 20.56
N GLY A 234 -22.72 -7.92 19.78
CA GLY A 234 -23.19 -9.11 19.06
C GLY A 234 -24.25 -8.79 18.00
N LYS A 235 -24.21 -7.58 17.43
CA LYS A 235 -25.08 -7.13 16.35
C LYS A 235 -24.37 -7.22 15.01
N ASP A 236 -25.17 -7.42 13.98
CA ASP A 236 -24.72 -7.45 12.59
C ASP A 236 -25.72 -6.69 11.69
N LEU A 237 -25.23 -6.32 10.52
CA LEU A 237 -26.03 -5.86 9.40
C LEU A 237 -25.91 -6.92 8.30
N PHE A 238 -27.02 -7.63 8.04
CA PHE A 238 -27.10 -8.72 7.06
C PHE A 238 -26.04 -9.83 7.25
N GLY A 239 -25.71 -10.17 8.51
CA GLY A 239 -24.71 -11.18 8.84
C GLY A 239 -23.26 -10.70 8.73
N ARG A 240 -23.03 -9.39 8.71
CA ARG A 240 -21.69 -8.78 8.77
C ARG A 240 -21.60 -7.82 9.95
N SER A 241 -20.50 -7.93 10.69
CA SER A 241 -20.23 -7.04 11.83
C SER A 241 -19.08 -6.07 11.58
N GLN A 242 -18.30 -6.25 10.50
CA GLN A 242 -17.15 -5.42 10.18
C GLN A 242 -17.17 -5.02 8.71
N PHE A 243 -16.87 -3.75 8.46
CA PHE A 243 -16.90 -3.13 7.14
C PHE A 243 -15.73 -2.17 6.98
N LYS A 244 -15.26 -2.03 5.74
CA LYS A 244 -14.37 -0.97 5.29
C LYS A 244 -15.16 0.07 4.50
N LEU A 245 -14.93 1.35 4.81
CA LEU A 245 -15.35 2.50 4.01
C LEU A 245 -14.10 3.02 3.32
N ARG A 246 -13.91 2.63 2.08
CA ARG A 246 -12.72 2.96 1.30
C ARG A 246 -12.98 4.20 0.46
N SER A 247 -12.13 5.20 0.59
CA SER A 247 -12.10 6.35 -0.30
C SER A 247 -11.60 5.94 -1.68
N ASP A 248 -10.84 4.84 -1.78
CA ASP A 248 -10.15 4.37 -2.99
C ASP A 248 -9.46 5.52 -3.73
N TYR A 249 -8.92 6.50 -2.99
CA TYR A 249 -8.35 7.73 -3.56
C TYR A 249 -7.01 7.52 -4.28
N THR A 250 -6.50 6.29 -4.27
CA THR A 250 -5.37 5.79 -5.08
C THR A 250 -5.77 5.51 -6.52
N GLU A 251 -7.07 5.41 -6.82
CA GLU A 251 -7.60 5.11 -8.15
C GLU A 251 -8.73 6.10 -8.54
N PRO A 252 -8.86 6.46 -9.83
CA PRO A 252 -9.69 7.60 -10.25
C PRO A 252 -11.19 7.29 -10.45
N THR A 253 -11.66 6.05 -10.30
CA THR A 253 -12.98 5.60 -10.83
C THR A 253 -14.02 5.18 -9.79
N PHE A 254 -13.63 4.72 -8.60
CA PHE A 254 -14.47 3.98 -7.64
C PHE A 254 -15.05 2.67 -8.20
N LEU A 255 -14.57 2.17 -9.34
CA LEU A 255 -15.16 1.02 -10.03
C LEU A 255 -14.40 -0.28 -9.80
N ARG A 256 -13.08 -0.23 -9.59
CA ARG A 256 -12.19 -1.40 -9.60
C ARG A 256 -12.60 -2.46 -8.58
N SER A 257 -12.67 -2.07 -7.31
CA SER A 257 -13.13 -2.92 -6.20
C SER A 257 -14.53 -3.50 -6.45
N LYS A 258 -15.44 -2.71 -7.03
CA LYS A 258 -16.82 -3.12 -7.31
C LYS A 258 -16.89 -4.15 -8.44
N LEU A 259 -16.16 -3.92 -9.52
CA LEU A 259 -16.08 -4.79 -10.68
C LEU A 259 -15.47 -6.13 -10.30
N THR A 260 -14.35 -6.13 -9.56
CA THR A 260 -13.71 -7.38 -9.10
C THR A 260 -14.66 -8.20 -8.25
N SER A 261 -15.36 -7.60 -7.28
CA SER A 261 -16.39 -8.28 -6.49
C SER A 261 -17.55 -8.85 -7.33
N ASP A 262 -18.02 -8.12 -8.34
CA ASP A 262 -19.07 -8.61 -9.25
C ASP A 262 -18.60 -9.75 -10.16
N ILE A 263 -17.33 -9.75 -10.56
CA ILE A 263 -16.71 -10.84 -11.32
C ILE A 263 -16.75 -12.14 -10.53
N HIS A 264 -16.30 -12.12 -9.26
CA HIS A 264 -16.37 -13.27 -8.37
C HIS A 264 -17.81 -13.79 -8.24
N LYS A 265 -18.75 -12.88 -7.97
CA LYS A 265 -20.18 -13.21 -7.83
C LYS A 265 -20.77 -13.84 -9.10
N ARG A 266 -20.40 -13.33 -10.28
CA ARG A 266 -20.89 -13.86 -11.57
C ARG A 266 -20.32 -15.24 -11.89
N LEU A 267 -19.09 -15.50 -11.47
CA LEU A 267 -18.46 -16.82 -11.59
C LEU A 267 -19.02 -17.82 -10.56
N GLY A 268 -19.62 -17.33 -9.48
CA GLY A 268 -20.13 -18.13 -8.37
C GLY A 268 -19.07 -18.42 -7.31
N LEU A 269 -17.97 -17.65 -7.31
CA LEU A 269 -16.91 -17.72 -6.33
C LEU A 269 -17.33 -16.96 -5.07
N GLN A 270 -16.96 -17.51 -3.91
CA GLN A 270 -17.19 -16.84 -2.64
C GLN A 270 -16.09 -15.80 -2.41
N GLY A 271 -16.50 -14.58 -2.08
CA GLY A 271 -15.57 -13.50 -1.78
C GLY A 271 -16.25 -12.34 -1.06
N ILE A 272 -15.46 -11.31 -0.77
CA ILE A 272 -15.99 -10.05 -0.23
C ILE A 272 -16.90 -9.33 -1.24
N SER A 273 -17.90 -8.65 -0.70
CA SER A 273 -18.86 -7.83 -1.44
C SER A 273 -18.50 -6.36 -1.35
N ALA A 274 -18.36 -5.71 -2.49
CA ALA A 274 -18.23 -4.26 -2.59
C ALA A 274 -19.56 -3.61 -3.06
N ASN A 275 -19.89 -2.47 -2.46
CA ASN A 275 -21.02 -1.59 -2.80
C ASN A 275 -20.60 -0.12 -2.60
N TYR A 276 -21.54 0.81 -2.71
CA TYR A 276 -21.29 2.23 -2.51
C TYR A 276 -22.02 2.75 -1.27
N ALA A 277 -21.42 3.72 -0.59
CA ALA A 277 -22.04 4.45 0.48
C ALA A 277 -21.70 5.94 0.40
N THR A 278 -22.69 6.79 0.66
CA THR A 278 -22.42 8.18 1.07
C THR A 278 -22.25 8.21 2.57
N LEU A 279 -21.12 8.72 3.05
CA LEU A 279 -20.83 8.79 4.48
C LEU A 279 -21.16 10.17 5.03
N TYR A 280 -21.79 10.18 6.21
CA TYR A 280 -21.93 11.37 7.05
C TYR A 280 -21.33 11.09 8.41
N ILE A 281 -20.53 12.03 8.94
CA ILE A 281 -20.00 11.98 10.30
C ILE A 281 -20.50 13.24 11.00
N ASN A 282 -21.31 13.09 12.06
CA ASN A 282 -21.89 14.20 12.81
C ASN A 282 -22.55 15.27 11.90
N ASP A 283 -23.40 14.81 10.98
CA ASP A 283 -24.09 15.60 9.94
C ASP A 283 -23.19 16.25 8.86
N GLU A 284 -21.86 16.07 8.94
CA GLU A 284 -20.93 16.49 7.89
C GLU A 284 -20.88 15.45 6.77
N TYR A 285 -21.03 15.90 5.52
CA TYR A 285 -20.98 15.03 4.35
C TYR A 285 -19.53 14.72 3.97
N MET A 286 -19.13 13.46 4.18
CA MET A 286 -17.77 12.99 3.90
C MET A 286 -17.56 12.51 2.46
N GLY A 287 -18.62 12.50 1.63
CA GLY A 287 -18.50 12.09 0.23
C GLY A 287 -18.87 10.64 -0.06
N LEU A 288 -18.52 10.20 -1.26
CA LEU A 288 -18.70 8.83 -1.74
C LEU A 288 -17.56 7.93 -1.24
N PHE A 289 -17.90 6.72 -0.82
CA PHE A 289 -16.99 5.65 -0.43
C PHE A 289 -17.41 4.33 -1.08
N VAL A 290 -16.43 3.48 -1.37
CA VAL A 290 -16.64 2.06 -1.64
C VAL A 290 -16.83 1.36 -0.28
N PHE A 291 -18.00 0.79 -0.08
CA PHE A 291 -18.41 0.08 1.12
C PHE A 291 -18.22 -1.43 0.93
N VAL A 292 -17.29 -2.01 1.68
CA VAL A 292 -16.86 -3.39 1.52
C VAL A 292 -17.03 -4.14 2.83
N ASP A 293 -17.47 -5.39 2.79
CA ASP A 293 -17.33 -6.28 3.96
C ASP A 293 -15.87 -6.75 4.11
N ALA A 294 -15.59 -7.57 5.12
CA ALA A 294 -14.24 -8.03 5.41
C ALA A 294 -14.24 -9.50 5.80
N TYR A 295 -13.22 -10.25 5.36
CA TYR A 295 -12.96 -11.60 5.85
C TYR A 295 -12.62 -11.53 7.33
N LYS A 296 -13.59 -11.94 8.15
CA LYS A 296 -13.56 -11.96 9.62
C LYS A 296 -14.47 -13.09 10.08
N GLN A 297 -14.41 -13.41 11.37
CA GLN A 297 -15.27 -14.41 12.04
C GLN A 297 -16.76 -14.32 11.62
N SER A 298 -17.35 -13.11 11.59
CA SER A 298 -18.76 -12.95 11.18
C SER A 298 -19.02 -13.26 9.69
N TRP A 299 -18.04 -13.01 8.82
CA TRP A 299 -18.16 -13.35 7.40
C TRP A 299 -18.16 -14.87 7.22
N VAL A 300 -17.23 -15.56 7.88
CA VAL A 300 -17.13 -17.02 7.85
C VAL A 300 -18.42 -17.66 8.38
N GLN A 301 -18.94 -17.18 9.50
CA GLN A 301 -20.21 -17.65 10.06
C GLN A 301 -21.38 -17.51 9.09
N HIS A 302 -21.45 -16.42 8.36
CA HIS A 302 -22.54 -16.21 7.42
C HIS A 302 -22.41 -17.06 6.16
N VAL A 303 -21.20 -17.16 5.60
CA VAL A 303 -20.97 -17.83 4.30
C VAL A 303 -20.92 -19.35 4.47
N TYR A 304 -20.25 -19.84 5.52
CA TYR A 304 -20.00 -21.26 5.74
C TYR A 304 -20.77 -21.84 6.92
N GLY A 305 -21.41 -21.02 7.76
CA GLY A 305 -22.09 -21.49 8.96
C GLY A 305 -21.16 -21.86 10.12
N GLU A 306 -19.85 -21.65 9.96
CA GLU A 306 -18.85 -21.93 10.98
C GLU A 306 -18.75 -20.75 11.97
N VAL A 307 -19.02 -21.02 13.24
CA VAL A 307 -18.87 -20.04 14.32
C VAL A 307 -17.48 -20.21 14.90
N ASP A 308 -16.77 -19.09 15.11
CA ASP A 308 -15.48 -19.05 15.82
C ASP A 308 -14.41 -19.93 15.13
N THR A 309 -14.11 -19.59 13.87
CA THR A 309 -13.14 -20.33 13.07
C THR A 309 -11.72 -20.09 13.56
N TYR A 310 -10.93 -21.16 13.57
CA TYR A 310 -9.51 -21.14 13.93
C TYR A 310 -8.60 -21.15 12.70
N ASN A 311 -9.15 -21.29 11.48
CA ASN A 311 -8.37 -21.48 10.26
C ASN A 311 -8.64 -20.37 9.25
N LEU A 312 -8.45 -19.11 9.65
CA LEU A 312 -8.56 -17.95 8.78
C LEU A 312 -7.29 -17.10 8.94
N HIS A 313 -6.43 -17.14 7.93
CA HIS A 313 -5.12 -16.50 7.95
C HIS A 313 -5.08 -15.35 6.97
N LYS A 314 -4.56 -14.20 7.39
CA LYS A 314 -4.43 -12.97 6.61
C LYS A 314 -2.98 -12.78 6.21
N CYS A 315 -2.68 -12.90 4.92
CA CYS A 315 -1.33 -12.70 4.41
C CYS A 315 -1.12 -11.23 3.99
N ASN A 316 -0.03 -10.62 4.47
CA ASN A 316 0.32 -9.23 4.20
C ASN A 316 1.81 -9.06 3.88
N GLY A 317 2.18 -9.40 2.65
CA GLY A 317 3.54 -9.20 2.12
C GLY A 317 4.41 -10.40 2.45
N GLY A 318 5.11 -10.97 1.47
CA GLY A 318 5.93 -12.18 1.69
C GLY A 318 5.14 -13.50 1.77
N GLY A 319 3.81 -13.47 1.70
CA GLY A 319 2.94 -14.65 1.69
C GLY A 319 2.93 -15.37 0.33
N PHE A 320 4.01 -16.01 -0.08
CA PHE A 320 4.09 -16.72 -1.38
C PHE A 320 3.58 -18.17 -1.35
N LEU A 321 2.88 -18.58 -0.29
CA LEU A 321 2.37 -19.94 -0.07
C LEU A 321 3.49 -21.00 0.00
N THR A 322 4.65 -20.60 0.49
CA THR A 322 5.81 -21.43 0.84
C THR A 322 5.94 -21.49 2.37
N MET A 323 6.91 -22.24 2.88
CA MET A 323 7.19 -22.27 4.32
C MET A 323 7.45 -20.89 4.94
N GLU A 324 8.02 -19.96 4.18
CA GLU A 324 8.25 -18.57 4.63
C GLU A 324 6.95 -17.83 4.97
N SER A 325 5.84 -18.21 4.34
CA SER A 325 4.52 -17.60 4.59
C SER A 325 4.04 -17.81 6.03
N PHE A 326 4.68 -18.69 6.81
CA PHE A 326 4.43 -18.84 8.24
C PHE A 326 4.63 -17.53 9.01
N ASN A 327 5.63 -16.73 8.61
CA ASN A 327 5.97 -15.47 9.28
C ASN A 327 5.19 -14.26 8.75
N PHE A 328 4.42 -14.43 7.67
CA PHE A 328 3.80 -13.34 6.92
C PHE A 328 2.26 -13.40 6.85
N CYS A 329 1.69 -14.45 7.44
CA CYS A 329 0.26 -14.71 7.42
C CYS A 329 -0.27 -14.91 8.85
N ASP A 330 -0.94 -13.89 9.38
CA ASP A 330 -1.47 -13.91 10.74
C ASP A 330 -2.83 -14.58 10.82
N ASN A 331 -3.08 -15.36 11.87
CA ASN A 331 -4.42 -15.89 12.13
C ASN A 331 -5.36 -14.78 12.64
N GLU A 332 -6.57 -14.70 12.08
CA GLU A 332 -7.61 -13.75 12.49
C GLU A 332 -8.27 -14.06 13.83
N HIS A 333 -7.97 -15.22 14.41
CA HIS A 333 -8.47 -15.62 15.70
C HIS A 333 -7.46 -15.27 16.81
N ASP A 334 -7.81 -14.29 17.65
CA ASP A 334 -6.95 -13.72 18.71
C ASP A 334 -6.38 -14.74 19.72
N TYR A 335 -6.90 -15.98 19.77
CA TYR A 335 -6.42 -17.04 20.67
C TYR A 335 -5.53 -18.10 20.01
N VAL A 336 -5.24 -17.97 18.72
CA VAL A 336 -4.28 -18.87 18.06
C VAL A 336 -2.87 -18.35 18.34
N ASN A 337 -2.02 -19.21 18.90
CA ASN A 337 -0.61 -18.93 19.04
C ASN A 337 0.05 -19.08 17.66
N PRO A 338 0.63 -18.01 17.08
CA PRO A 338 1.21 -18.08 15.74
C PRO A 338 2.33 -19.12 15.63
N TYR A 339 3.02 -19.45 16.74
CA TYR A 339 4.11 -20.43 16.76
C TYR A 339 3.64 -21.90 16.89
N GLU A 340 2.35 -22.13 17.12
CA GLU A 340 1.78 -23.46 17.38
C GLU A 340 0.60 -23.78 16.44
N ASP A 341 0.48 -23.09 15.32
CA ASP A 341 -0.57 -23.33 14.32
C ASP A 341 -0.23 -24.55 13.43
N GLU A 342 -0.50 -25.75 13.96
CA GLU A 342 -0.20 -27.03 13.29
C GLU A 342 -0.92 -27.19 11.94
N GLU A 343 -2.14 -26.68 11.82
CA GLU A 343 -2.94 -26.78 10.58
C GLU A 343 -2.34 -25.90 9.48
N TRP A 344 -1.91 -24.68 9.83
CA TRP A 344 -1.22 -23.78 8.91
C TRP A 344 0.15 -24.35 8.49
N LEU A 345 0.94 -24.80 9.46
CA LEU A 345 2.24 -25.42 9.21
C LEU A 345 2.12 -26.64 8.29
N SER A 346 1.11 -27.49 8.52
CA SER A 346 0.85 -28.66 7.69
C SER A 346 0.46 -28.29 6.26
N LEU A 347 -0.30 -27.22 6.05
CA LEU A 347 -0.62 -26.75 4.71
C LEU A 347 0.65 -26.29 3.99
N LEU A 348 1.41 -25.38 4.59
CA LEU A 348 2.60 -24.80 3.97
C LEU A 348 3.62 -25.89 3.62
N THR A 349 3.87 -26.83 4.54
CA THR A 349 4.75 -27.98 4.30
C THR A 349 4.27 -28.81 3.11
N ALA A 350 2.96 -29.03 2.97
CA ALA A 350 2.42 -29.78 1.85
C ALA A 350 2.55 -29.02 0.52
N LEU A 351 2.29 -27.71 0.51
CA LEU A 351 2.43 -26.87 -0.68
C LEU A 351 3.88 -26.80 -1.15
N ASP A 352 4.83 -26.64 -0.22
CA ASP A 352 6.26 -26.51 -0.52
C ASP A 352 6.85 -27.82 -1.09
N ASN A 353 6.41 -28.97 -0.55
CA ASN A 353 6.87 -30.28 -1.01
C ASN A 353 6.17 -30.78 -2.29
N ALA A 354 5.01 -30.22 -2.63
CA ALA A 354 4.20 -30.68 -3.75
C ALA A 354 4.96 -30.61 -5.08
N GLN A 355 4.80 -31.62 -5.93
CA GLN A 355 5.39 -31.64 -7.27
C GLN A 355 4.34 -31.51 -8.37
N SER A 356 3.07 -31.67 -8.00
CA SER A 356 1.91 -31.59 -8.87
C SER A 356 0.64 -31.29 -8.09
N ALA A 357 -0.43 -30.93 -8.80
CA ALA A 357 -1.75 -30.73 -8.19
C ALA A 357 -2.24 -31.95 -7.38
N LYS A 358 -1.93 -33.18 -7.82
CA LYS A 358 -2.36 -34.42 -7.17
C LYS A 358 -1.86 -34.56 -5.73
N ASP A 359 -0.73 -33.91 -5.40
CA ASP A 359 -0.13 -34.01 -4.08
C ASP A 359 -0.89 -33.19 -3.02
N ILE A 360 -1.68 -32.20 -3.46
CA ILE A 360 -2.35 -31.22 -2.60
C ILE A 360 -3.86 -31.12 -2.81
N GLU A 361 -4.39 -31.70 -3.89
CA GLU A 361 -5.81 -31.61 -4.24
C GLU A 361 -6.76 -32.14 -3.17
N ASP A 362 -6.31 -33.04 -2.27
CA ASP A 362 -7.14 -33.55 -1.18
C ASP A 362 -7.32 -32.51 -0.05
N ILE A 363 -6.40 -31.55 0.08
CA ILE A 363 -6.37 -30.57 1.17
C ILE A 363 -6.52 -29.12 0.72
N PHE A 364 -6.27 -28.80 -0.56
CA PHE A 364 -6.30 -27.47 -1.14
C PHE A 364 -7.20 -27.44 -2.37
N ASP A 365 -8.09 -26.45 -2.48
CA ASP A 365 -8.99 -26.34 -3.63
C ASP A 365 -8.26 -25.73 -4.84
N VAL A 366 -7.60 -26.61 -5.60
CA VAL A 366 -6.82 -26.24 -6.78
C VAL A 366 -7.66 -25.55 -7.84
N ASP A 367 -8.91 -25.98 -8.08
CA ASP A 367 -9.74 -25.32 -9.10
C ASP A 367 -10.08 -23.89 -8.67
N HIS A 368 -10.50 -23.70 -7.43
CA HIS A 368 -10.75 -22.37 -6.88
C HIS A 368 -9.52 -21.46 -7.01
N PHE A 369 -8.34 -21.95 -6.64
CA PHE A 369 -7.09 -21.20 -6.81
C PHE A 369 -6.81 -20.83 -8.27
N LEU A 370 -7.00 -21.76 -9.21
CA LEU A 370 -6.79 -21.47 -10.64
C LEU A 370 -7.81 -20.47 -11.21
N TYR A 371 -9.03 -20.40 -10.66
CA TYR A 371 -9.99 -19.33 -10.97
C TYR A 371 -9.48 -17.98 -10.47
N GLU A 372 -9.00 -17.89 -9.23
CA GLU A 372 -8.44 -16.66 -8.66
C GLU A 372 -7.22 -16.17 -9.47
N MET A 373 -6.30 -17.07 -9.83
CA MET A 373 -5.15 -16.74 -10.69
C MET A 373 -5.56 -16.30 -12.10
N SER A 374 -6.61 -16.90 -12.65
CA SER A 374 -7.17 -16.46 -13.94
C SER A 374 -7.78 -15.06 -13.83
N ILE A 375 -8.46 -14.77 -12.73
CA ILE A 375 -9.04 -13.44 -12.46
C ILE A 375 -7.93 -12.42 -12.32
N GLU A 376 -6.98 -12.61 -11.40
CA GLU A 376 -5.84 -11.71 -11.14
C GLU A 376 -5.08 -11.39 -12.44
N TYR A 377 -4.77 -12.40 -13.26
CA TYR A 377 -4.12 -12.20 -14.56
C TYR A 377 -4.96 -11.40 -15.57
N LEU A 378 -6.26 -11.70 -15.68
CA LEU A 378 -7.14 -11.05 -16.65
C LEU A 378 -7.43 -9.59 -16.27
N ILE A 379 -7.68 -9.33 -15.00
CA ILE A 379 -7.88 -7.96 -14.51
C ILE A 379 -6.55 -7.22 -14.31
N GLY A 380 -5.39 -7.88 -14.46
CA GLY A 380 -4.10 -7.21 -14.30
C GLY A 380 -3.83 -6.77 -12.86
N GLY A 381 -4.28 -7.59 -11.91
CA GLY A 381 -4.00 -7.44 -10.49
C GLY A 381 -2.58 -7.87 -10.17
N TRP A 382 -1.88 -7.07 -9.37
CA TRP A 382 -0.49 -7.32 -9.03
C TRP A 382 -0.20 -7.23 -7.54
N ASP A 383 -1.15 -6.74 -6.75
CA ASP A 383 -0.98 -6.52 -5.31
C ASP A 383 -1.54 -7.69 -4.46
N HIS A 384 -1.72 -8.87 -5.07
CA HIS A 384 -2.14 -10.09 -4.38
C HIS A 384 -1.01 -11.12 -4.31
N LEU A 385 -1.17 -12.31 -4.92
CA LEU A 385 -0.16 -13.37 -4.83
C LEU A 385 1.17 -12.94 -5.48
N GLN A 386 1.14 -12.09 -6.51
CA GLN A 386 2.35 -11.58 -7.16
C GLN A 386 3.30 -10.82 -6.21
N LEU A 387 2.78 -10.29 -5.10
CA LEU A 387 3.57 -9.66 -4.03
C LEU A 387 3.44 -10.40 -2.68
N GLY A 388 2.80 -11.57 -2.65
CA GLY A 388 2.52 -12.29 -1.41
C GLY A 388 1.65 -11.47 -0.44
N HIS A 389 0.80 -10.58 -0.96
CA HIS A 389 0.09 -9.55 -0.21
C HIS A 389 -1.43 -9.66 -0.44
N ASN A 390 -2.25 -8.97 0.36
CA ASN A 390 -3.71 -8.85 0.18
C ASN A 390 -4.52 -10.13 -0.16
N PHE A 391 -4.29 -11.24 0.52
CA PHE A 391 -5.19 -12.39 0.47
C PHE A 391 -5.36 -13.06 1.83
N PHE A 392 -6.38 -13.90 1.94
CA PHE A 392 -6.60 -14.78 3.08
C PHE A 392 -6.50 -16.24 2.65
N MET A 393 -6.09 -17.09 3.58
CA MET A 393 -6.26 -18.53 3.49
C MET A 393 -7.33 -18.96 4.48
N TYR A 394 -8.27 -19.80 4.04
CA TYR A 394 -9.35 -20.28 4.91
C TYR A 394 -9.63 -21.76 4.70
N LYS A 395 -9.77 -22.51 5.80
CA LYS A 395 -10.18 -23.93 5.78
C LYS A 395 -11.53 -24.12 6.48
N PRO A 396 -12.62 -24.38 5.73
CA PRO A 396 -13.89 -24.75 6.35
C PRO A 396 -13.81 -26.14 7.02
N PRO A 397 -14.68 -26.43 8.01
CA PRO A 397 -14.68 -27.72 8.70
C PRO A 397 -14.89 -28.90 7.75
N ASN A 398 -13.93 -29.83 7.70
CA ASN A 398 -13.89 -30.98 6.77
C ASN A 398 -13.84 -30.58 5.28
N GLY A 399 -13.44 -29.35 4.97
CA GLY A 399 -13.22 -28.89 3.61
C GLY A 399 -11.74 -28.71 3.28
N LYS A 400 -11.49 -28.14 2.11
CA LYS A 400 -10.16 -27.82 1.61
C LYS A 400 -9.82 -26.35 1.88
N TRP A 401 -8.55 -26.06 2.00
CA TRP A 401 -8.04 -24.70 2.05
C TRP A 401 -8.42 -23.92 0.78
N LEU A 402 -8.85 -22.68 0.99
CA LEU A 402 -9.30 -21.73 -0.02
C LEU A 402 -8.40 -20.49 0.01
N TYR A 403 -8.02 -20.02 -1.17
CA TYR A 403 -7.37 -18.72 -1.38
C TYR A 403 -8.44 -17.63 -1.59
N LEU A 404 -8.39 -16.55 -0.84
CA LEU A 404 -9.42 -15.50 -0.83
C LEU A 404 -8.79 -14.11 -0.99
N SER A 405 -8.76 -13.58 -2.21
CA SER A 405 -8.22 -12.24 -2.48
C SER A 405 -9.08 -11.12 -1.86
N TYR A 406 -8.43 -10.02 -1.43
CA TYR A 406 -9.09 -8.79 -0.97
C TYR A 406 -8.29 -7.56 -1.39
N ASP A 407 -8.79 -6.35 -1.13
CA ASP A 407 -8.08 -5.09 -1.43
C ASP A 407 -7.88 -4.82 -2.95
N HIS A 408 -9.01 -4.80 -3.67
CA HIS A 408 -9.06 -4.80 -5.13
C HIS A 408 -9.04 -3.39 -5.77
N ASP A 409 -8.35 -2.41 -5.18
CA ASP A 409 -8.17 -1.09 -5.81
C ASP A 409 -7.07 -1.07 -6.87
N HIS A 410 -6.09 -1.97 -6.76
CA HIS A 410 -4.97 -2.12 -7.71
C HIS A 410 -5.26 -3.09 -8.86
N GLU A 411 -6.42 -2.90 -9.50
CA GLU A 411 -6.94 -3.77 -10.56
C GLU A 411 -7.16 -3.03 -11.89
N PHE A 412 -7.46 -3.78 -12.94
CA PHE A 412 -7.67 -3.28 -14.30
C PHE A 412 -6.48 -2.48 -14.84
N GLY A 413 -5.27 -3.00 -14.58
CA GLY A 413 -4.00 -2.48 -15.12
C GLY A 413 -3.53 -1.16 -14.51
N ILE A 414 -3.99 -0.77 -13.33
CA ILE A 414 -3.46 0.40 -12.65
C ILE A 414 -2.10 0.10 -12.02
N ASN A 415 -1.15 1.02 -12.13
CA ASN A 415 0.17 1.03 -11.48
C ASN A 415 1.07 -0.20 -11.73
N LEU A 416 0.86 -0.94 -12.83
CA LEU A 416 1.65 -2.13 -13.14
C LEU A 416 3.16 -1.86 -13.23
N ASP A 417 3.53 -0.67 -13.67
CA ASP A 417 4.91 -0.17 -13.72
C ASP A 417 5.64 -0.31 -12.38
N ARG A 418 4.91 -0.22 -11.25
CA ARG A 418 5.48 -0.47 -9.92
C ARG A 418 6.15 -1.83 -9.82
N VAL A 419 5.57 -2.84 -10.46
CA VAL A 419 6.04 -4.23 -10.40
C VAL A 419 7.01 -4.54 -11.54
N PHE A 420 6.76 -4.01 -12.74
CA PHE A 420 7.52 -4.41 -13.94
C PHE A 420 8.66 -3.45 -14.32
N LEU A 421 8.58 -2.19 -13.91
CA LEU A 421 9.68 -1.23 -14.03
C LEU A 421 10.44 -1.09 -12.71
N GLY A 422 9.74 -1.13 -11.58
CA GLY A 422 10.30 -0.76 -10.29
C GLY A 422 10.41 0.76 -10.17
N PHE A 423 11.42 1.25 -9.45
CA PHE A 423 11.69 2.69 -9.38
C PHE A 423 12.22 3.19 -10.74
N VAL A 424 11.59 4.23 -11.28
CA VAL A 424 12.02 4.87 -12.53
C VAL A 424 12.97 6.01 -12.18
N PHE A 425 14.25 5.88 -12.56
CA PHE A 425 15.28 6.90 -12.34
C PHE A 425 15.38 7.81 -13.56
N ASP A 426 15.25 9.13 -13.35
CA ASP A 426 15.25 10.18 -14.40
C ASP A 426 16.46 10.10 -15.36
N ASP A 427 17.57 9.51 -14.91
CA ASP A 427 18.84 9.43 -15.64
C ASP A 427 19.03 8.14 -16.46
N LEU A 428 18.05 7.23 -16.44
CA LEU A 428 18.12 5.94 -17.16
C LEU A 428 16.97 5.76 -18.17
N PRO A 429 16.81 6.65 -19.17
CA PRO A 429 15.81 6.46 -20.23
C PRO A 429 16.06 5.17 -21.03
N GLU A 430 17.30 4.67 -21.10
CA GLU A 430 17.63 3.37 -21.70
C GLU A 430 16.97 2.20 -20.94
N TYR A 431 16.87 2.28 -19.61
CA TYR A 431 16.23 1.25 -18.80
C TYR A 431 14.74 1.13 -19.13
N VAL A 432 14.02 2.27 -19.19
CA VAL A 432 12.59 2.29 -19.54
C VAL A 432 12.36 1.92 -21.01
N THR A 433 13.18 2.43 -21.93
CA THR A 433 13.03 2.16 -23.38
C THR A 433 13.38 0.72 -23.76
N SER A 434 14.16 0.00 -22.94
CA SER A 434 14.46 -1.41 -23.14
C SER A 434 13.35 -2.37 -22.67
N ARG A 435 12.40 -1.91 -21.86
CA ARG A 435 11.33 -2.72 -21.28
C ARG A 435 10.08 -2.71 -22.17
N ASN A 436 9.41 -3.86 -22.26
CA ASN A 436 8.10 -3.92 -22.88
C ASN A 436 7.05 -3.40 -21.88
N LEU A 437 6.41 -2.26 -22.16
CA LEU A 437 5.35 -1.70 -21.30
C LEU A 437 3.94 -2.00 -21.83
N ASP A 438 3.83 -2.90 -22.80
CA ASP A 438 2.55 -3.36 -23.34
C ASP A 438 2.00 -4.52 -22.50
N TYR A 439 1.74 -4.24 -21.22
CA TYR A 439 1.24 -5.22 -20.24
C TYR A 439 -0.06 -5.94 -20.65
N PRO A 440 -1.03 -5.31 -21.36
CA PRO A 440 -2.20 -6.03 -21.86
C PRO A 440 -1.84 -7.24 -22.74
N ASN A 441 -0.69 -7.19 -23.41
CA ASN A 441 -0.18 -8.24 -24.31
C ASN A 441 0.77 -9.24 -23.61
N TYR A 442 0.89 -9.20 -22.29
CA TYR A 442 1.68 -10.20 -21.55
C TYR A 442 0.95 -11.54 -21.48
N SER A 443 1.68 -12.63 -21.75
CA SER A 443 1.20 -13.98 -21.44
C SER A 443 1.10 -14.17 -19.93
N PHE A 444 0.40 -15.21 -19.47
CA PHE A 444 0.40 -15.52 -18.03
C PHE A 444 1.82 -15.68 -17.48
N LYS A 445 2.70 -16.33 -18.24
CA LYS A 445 4.11 -16.55 -17.88
C LYS A 445 4.91 -15.25 -17.78
N ASP A 446 4.64 -14.27 -18.64
CA ASP A 446 5.35 -12.98 -18.61
C ASP A 446 4.81 -12.06 -17.50
N PHE A 447 3.55 -12.26 -17.11
CA PHE A 447 2.90 -11.50 -16.04
C PHE A 447 3.25 -12.01 -14.64
N THR A 448 3.36 -13.34 -14.47
CA THR A 448 3.51 -13.95 -13.15
C THR A 448 4.95 -14.00 -12.66
N LYS A 449 5.14 -13.85 -11.35
CA LYS A 449 6.39 -14.27 -10.68
C LYS A 449 6.51 -15.80 -10.69
N LYS A 450 7.76 -16.29 -10.63
CA LYS A 450 8.07 -17.71 -10.50
C LYS A 450 7.88 -18.15 -9.05
N ILE A 451 6.64 -18.44 -8.68
CA ILE A 451 6.27 -18.97 -7.37
C ILE A 451 6.05 -20.48 -7.51
N HIS A 452 6.52 -21.29 -6.56
CA HIS A 452 6.46 -22.76 -6.64
C HIS A 452 5.05 -23.29 -6.94
N ILE A 453 4.04 -22.81 -6.21
CA ILE A 453 2.64 -23.22 -6.43
C ILE A 453 2.13 -22.87 -7.83
N ILE A 454 2.56 -21.74 -8.40
CA ILE A 454 2.24 -21.33 -9.78
C ILE A 454 2.96 -22.22 -10.79
N ASP A 455 4.20 -22.58 -10.52
CA ASP A 455 4.97 -23.47 -11.39
C ASP A 455 4.31 -24.85 -11.50
N ILE A 456 3.99 -25.49 -10.37
CA ILE A 456 3.43 -26.84 -10.35
C ILE A 456 1.97 -26.92 -10.81
N LEU A 457 1.18 -25.84 -10.63
CA LEU A 457 -0.24 -25.83 -10.99
C LEU A 457 -0.53 -25.22 -12.38
N ILE A 458 0.38 -24.39 -12.91
CA ILE A 458 0.13 -23.63 -14.15
C ILE A 458 1.28 -23.75 -15.15
N LEU A 459 2.52 -23.42 -14.78
CA LEU A 459 3.59 -23.26 -15.79
C LEU A 459 4.10 -24.58 -16.37
N ARG A 460 4.15 -25.65 -15.57
CA ARG A 460 4.57 -26.99 -16.04
C ARG A 460 3.52 -27.65 -16.95
N ASP A 461 2.24 -27.52 -16.59
CA ASP A 461 1.10 -27.99 -17.40
C ASP A 461 -0.06 -26.98 -17.33
N PRO A 462 -0.17 -26.08 -18.33
CA PRO A 462 -1.18 -25.03 -18.31
C PRO A 462 -2.56 -25.52 -18.72
N SER A 463 -2.77 -26.80 -19.03
CA SER A 463 -4.00 -27.29 -19.65
C SER A 463 -5.25 -26.99 -18.81
N ARG A 464 -5.17 -27.22 -17.50
CA ARG A 464 -6.28 -26.97 -16.56
C ARG A 464 -6.53 -25.47 -16.38
N PHE A 465 -5.45 -24.70 -16.20
CA PHE A 465 -5.52 -23.24 -16.13
C PHE A 465 -6.14 -22.64 -17.39
N ASN A 466 -5.71 -23.06 -18.58
CA ASN A 466 -6.22 -22.56 -19.86
C ASN A 466 -7.71 -22.84 -20.05
N ALA A 467 -8.20 -23.99 -19.58
CA ALA A 467 -9.62 -24.31 -19.60
C ALA A 467 -10.44 -23.39 -18.68
N ILE A 468 -9.91 -23.09 -17.48
CA ILE A 468 -10.52 -22.15 -16.54
C ILE A 468 -10.47 -20.72 -17.07
N LEU A 469 -9.32 -20.28 -17.61
CA LEU A 469 -9.15 -18.99 -18.27
C LEU A 469 -10.19 -18.80 -19.38
N GLN A 470 -10.41 -19.82 -20.20
CA GLN A 470 -11.46 -19.81 -21.23
C GLN A 470 -12.86 -19.66 -20.62
N ASP A 471 -13.21 -20.40 -19.56
CA ASP A 471 -14.50 -20.26 -18.88
C ASP A 471 -14.71 -18.84 -18.34
N VAL A 472 -13.68 -18.26 -17.70
CA VAL A 472 -13.72 -16.90 -17.17
C VAL A 472 -13.91 -15.86 -18.28
N VAL A 473 -13.18 -15.97 -19.39
CA VAL A 473 -13.32 -15.08 -20.55
C VAL A 473 -14.72 -15.18 -21.17
N GLU A 474 -15.23 -16.40 -21.37
CA GLU A 474 -16.54 -16.64 -21.98
C GLU A 474 -17.69 -16.14 -21.10
N ARG A 475 -17.62 -16.36 -19.78
CA ARG A 475 -18.74 -16.05 -18.87
C ARG A 475 -18.73 -14.61 -18.37
N VAL A 476 -17.56 -14.01 -18.19
CA VAL A 476 -17.44 -12.70 -17.55
C VAL A 476 -16.43 -11.75 -18.19
N PHE A 477 -15.17 -12.14 -18.40
CA PHE A 477 -14.12 -11.22 -18.85
C PHE A 477 -14.17 -11.02 -20.37
N ASN A 478 -15.26 -10.43 -20.86
CA ASN A 478 -15.44 -10.04 -22.25
C ASN A 478 -16.14 -8.68 -22.35
N PRO A 479 -15.81 -7.86 -23.37
CA PRO A 479 -16.39 -6.53 -23.52
C PRO A 479 -17.92 -6.51 -23.61
N ALA A 480 -18.54 -7.50 -24.26
CA ALA A 480 -20.00 -7.62 -24.38
C ALA A 480 -20.70 -7.75 -23.01
N THR A 481 -19.99 -8.27 -22.00
CA THR A 481 -20.47 -8.42 -20.63
C THR A 481 -20.06 -7.25 -19.75
N LEU A 482 -18.77 -6.88 -19.75
CA LEU A 482 -18.24 -5.90 -18.82
C LEU A 482 -18.56 -4.46 -19.22
N PHE A 483 -18.61 -4.10 -20.51
CA PHE A 483 -18.86 -2.71 -20.89
C PHE A 483 -20.26 -2.23 -20.48
N PRO A 484 -21.35 -2.98 -20.74
CA PRO A 484 -22.67 -2.57 -20.27
C PRO A 484 -22.76 -2.50 -18.74
N HIS A 485 -22.06 -3.39 -18.02
CA HIS A 485 -22.02 -3.38 -16.56
C HIS A 485 -21.26 -2.16 -16.02
N ILE A 486 -20.15 -1.78 -16.63
CA ILE A 486 -19.42 -0.54 -16.33
C ILE A 486 -20.33 0.66 -16.57
N ASP A 487 -21.04 0.71 -17.71
CA ASP A 487 -21.95 1.80 -18.03
C ASP A 487 -23.10 1.92 -17.01
N GLU A 488 -23.67 0.79 -16.59
CA GLU A 488 -24.69 0.73 -15.55
C GLU A 488 -24.17 1.28 -14.21
N LEU A 489 -22.99 0.82 -13.77
CA LEU A 489 -22.37 1.29 -12.52
C LEU A 489 -22.03 2.78 -12.59
N LYS A 490 -21.47 3.25 -13.70
CA LYS A 490 -21.15 4.67 -13.92
C LYS A 490 -22.40 5.52 -13.81
N GLU A 491 -23.46 5.17 -14.53
CA GLU A 491 -24.72 5.91 -14.48
C GLU A 491 -25.31 5.90 -13.05
N PHE A 492 -25.23 4.77 -12.36
CA PHE A 492 -25.70 4.64 -10.98
C PHE A 492 -24.95 5.56 -10.00
N ILE A 493 -23.62 5.65 -10.10
CA ILE A 493 -22.80 6.43 -9.16
C ILE A 493 -22.58 7.89 -9.58
N LYS A 494 -22.85 8.25 -10.85
CA LYS A 494 -22.55 9.58 -11.42
C LYS A 494 -23.02 10.75 -10.54
N PRO A 495 -24.27 10.80 -10.02
CA PRO A 495 -24.71 11.93 -9.19
C PRO A 495 -23.89 12.10 -7.90
N TYR A 496 -23.38 10.99 -7.36
CA TYR A 496 -22.57 11.00 -6.13
C TYR A 496 -21.12 11.40 -6.44
N VAL A 497 -20.58 10.98 -7.58
CA VAL A 497 -19.26 11.38 -8.06
C VAL A 497 -19.24 12.87 -8.43
N GLU A 498 -20.27 13.39 -9.09
CA GLU A 498 -20.40 14.84 -9.35
C GLU A 498 -20.37 15.63 -8.04
N ARG A 499 -21.07 15.14 -7.00
CA ARG A 499 -21.03 15.74 -5.66
C ARG A 499 -19.67 15.60 -4.98
N GLU A 500 -18.97 14.48 -5.18
CA GLU A 500 -17.60 14.25 -4.68
C GLU A 500 -16.60 15.28 -5.22
N TYR A 501 -16.77 15.70 -6.47
CA TYR A 501 -15.92 16.70 -7.14
C TYR A 501 -16.54 18.10 -7.18
N THR A 502 -17.54 18.38 -6.34
CA THR A 502 -18.12 19.72 -6.18
C THR A 502 -17.70 20.29 -4.82
N PRO A 503 -16.87 21.35 -4.78
CA PRO A 503 -16.53 22.01 -3.52
C PRO A 503 -17.73 22.77 -2.95
N ASP A 504 -17.74 22.92 -1.64
CA ASP A 504 -18.69 23.76 -0.93
C ASP A 504 -18.40 25.27 -1.16
N LYS A 505 -19.17 26.13 -0.48
CA LYS A 505 -19.01 27.59 -0.59
C LYS A 505 -17.65 28.11 -0.09
N SER A 506 -16.96 27.33 0.73
CA SER A 506 -15.64 27.63 1.27
C SER A 506 -14.53 27.06 0.38
N GLY A 507 -14.87 26.41 -0.74
CA GLY A 507 -13.90 25.73 -1.61
C GLY A 507 -13.53 24.33 -1.11
N GLN A 508 -14.14 23.84 -0.03
CA GLN A 508 -13.81 22.57 0.58
C GLN A 508 -14.61 21.43 -0.02
N TYR A 509 -13.89 20.35 -0.24
CA TYR A 509 -14.34 19.18 -0.96
C TYR A 509 -14.74 18.07 0.04
N PRO A 510 -15.77 17.26 -0.25
CA PRO A 510 -16.26 16.25 0.71
C PRO A 510 -15.17 15.29 1.19
N GLY A 511 -15.01 15.17 2.51
CA GLY A 511 -14.11 14.22 3.16
C GLY A 511 -12.61 14.44 2.93
N ARG A 512 -12.21 15.53 2.24
CA ARG A 512 -10.81 15.90 2.02
C ARG A 512 -10.26 16.59 3.27
N ILE A 513 -10.00 15.79 4.30
CA ILE A 513 -9.67 16.26 5.66
C ILE A 513 -8.15 16.30 5.94
N ASN A 514 -7.34 15.81 5.01
CA ASN A 514 -5.89 15.89 5.11
C ASN A 514 -5.34 16.91 4.12
N ASP A 515 -5.28 18.17 4.56
CA ASP A 515 -4.84 19.33 3.76
C ASP A 515 -3.35 19.27 3.36
N LEU A 516 -2.56 18.38 3.97
CA LEU A 516 -1.15 18.18 3.63
C LEU A 516 -0.94 17.23 2.44
N SER A 517 -2.00 16.56 2.00
CA SER A 517 -1.94 15.55 0.95
C SER A 517 -2.35 16.11 -0.41
N THR A 518 -2.02 15.38 -1.48
CA THR A 518 -2.32 15.78 -2.85
C THR A 518 -3.74 15.38 -3.24
N ASN A 519 -4.36 16.25 -4.05
CA ASN A 519 -5.63 15.96 -4.69
C ASN A 519 -5.42 15.71 -6.20
N PRO A 520 -5.08 14.48 -6.61
CA PRO A 520 -4.65 14.16 -7.98
C PRO A 520 -5.77 14.19 -9.02
N TYR A 521 -7.02 13.91 -8.62
CA TYR A 521 -8.08 13.57 -9.57
C TYR A 521 -9.17 14.62 -9.66
N THR A 522 -9.83 14.63 -10.82
CA THR A 522 -10.95 15.51 -11.14
C THR A 522 -12.08 14.68 -11.72
N LEU A 523 -13.28 15.26 -11.86
CA LEU A 523 -14.40 14.60 -12.54
C LEU A 523 -14.02 14.12 -13.95
N ARG A 524 -13.16 14.87 -14.65
CA ARG A 524 -12.66 14.49 -15.99
C ARG A 524 -11.79 13.23 -15.97
N HIS A 525 -10.94 13.08 -14.96
CA HIS A 525 -10.16 11.85 -14.77
C HIS A 525 -11.08 10.65 -14.54
N TRP A 526 -12.12 10.81 -13.71
CA TRP A 526 -13.13 9.77 -13.48
C TRP A 526 -13.85 9.39 -14.78
N GLU A 527 -14.33 10.36 -15.56
CA GLU A 527 -15.04 10.11 -16.81
C GLU A 527 -14.17 9.36 -17.82
N ALA A 528 -12.94 9.83 -18.03
CA ALA A 528 -12.04 9.33 -19.06
C ALA A 528 -11.37 7.99 -18.70
N ASN A 529 -10.95 7.80 -17.45
CA ASN A 529 -10.28 6.55 -17.03
C ASN A 529 -11.26 5.39 -16.82
N SER A 530 -12.54 5.67 -16.53
CA SER A 530 -13.57 4.63 -16.56
C SER A 530 -13.83 4.11 -17.99
N GLU A 531 -13.40 4.87 -19.01
CA GLU A 531 -13.50 4.52 -20.44
C GLU A 531 -12.16 3.99 -20.96
N PHE A 532 -11.58 4.65 -21.98
CA PHE A 532 -10.42 4.16 -22.73
C PHE A 532 -9.15 4.98 -22.50
N THR A 533 -9.19 6.03 -21.67
CA THR A 533 -8.04 6.92 -21.50
C THR A 533 -7.12 6.43 -20.40
N THR A 534 -5.87 6.13 -20.75
CA THR A 534 -4.79 5.93 -19.78
C THR A 534 -4.39 7.27 -19.17
N ILE A 535 -4.28 7.37 -17.85
CA ILE A 535 -3.98 8.62 -17.14
C ILE A 535 -2.82 8.44 -16.15
N ASP A 536 -2.23 9.54 -15.70
CA ASP A 536 -1.31 9.56 -14.55
C ASP A 536 -2.04 9.26 -13.23
N THR A 537 -1.32 8.64 -12.28
CA THR A 537 -1.80 8.38 -10.92
C THR A 537 -0.84 8.91 -9.86
N LEU A 538 -1.19 8.76 -8.58
CA LEU A 538 -0.29 9.09 -7.46
C LEU A 538 0.98 8.25 -7.42
N GLN A 539 0.97 7.08 -8.06
CA GLN A 539 2.11 6.14 -8.01
C GLN A 539 2.79 6.06 -9.38
N TYR A 540 2.01 5.86 -10.45
CA TYR A 540 2.50 5.65 -11.82
C TYR A 540 1.40 6.10 -12.81
N ASN A 541 0.75 5.15 -13.48
CA ASN A 541 -0.31 5.39 -14.45
C ASN A 541 -1.44 4.37 -14.29
N ALA A 542 -2.60 4.66 -14.88
CA ALA A 542 -3.74 3.75 -14.93
C ALA A 542 -4.27 3.65 -16.35
N TYR A 543 -4.31 2.46 -16.92
CA TYR A 543 -5.08 2.24 -18.15
C TYR A 543 -6.56 2.59 -17.93
N GLY A 544 -7.23 3.04 -19.01
CA GLY A 544 -8.67 3.13 -19.00
C GLY A 544 -9.29 1.73 -18.80
N ILE A 545 -10.27 1.58 -17.92
CA ILE A 545 -10.82 0.26 -17.56
C ILE A 545 -11.33 -0.50 -18.81
N LYS A 546 -12.05 0.18 -19.70
CA LYS A 546 -12.53 -0.44 -20.94
C LYS A 546 -11.41 -0.70 -21.94
N TYR A 547 -10.37 0.15 -21.96
CA TYR A 547 -9.18 -0.10 -22.76
C TYR A 547 -8.46 -1.38 -22.31
N TRP A 548 -8.20 -1.52 -21.01
CA TRP A 548 -7.55 -2.71 -20.44
C TRP A 548 -8.31 -3.99 -20.83
N ILE A 549 -9.63 -4.01 -20.58
CA ILE A 549 -10.49 -5.16 -20.89
C ILE A 549 -10.42 -5.49 -22.38
N LEU A 550 -10.53 -4.49 -23.28
CA LEU A 550 -10.50 -4.74 -24.72
C LEU A 550 -9.15 -5.29 -25.17
N ALA A 551 -8.05 -4.67 -24.74
CA ALA A 551 -6.70 -5.05 -25.13
C ALA A 551 -6.37 -6.46 -24.61
N LYS A 552 -6.61 -6.73 -23.32
CA LYS A 552 -6.39 -8.05 -22.72
C LYS A 552 -7.28 -9.13 -23.34
N TYR A 553 -8.56 -8.83 -23.58
CA TYR A 553 -9.49 -9.75 -24.26
C TYR A 553 -8.97 -10.14 -25.64
N ARG A 554 -8.56 -9.18 -26.46
CA ARG A 554 -7.99 -9.46 -27.80
C ARG A 554 -6.77 -10.34 -27.72
N TYR A 555 -5.85 -10.02 -26.82
CA TYR A 555 -4.64 -10.81 -26.60
C TYR A 555 -4.99 -12.26 -26.24
N VAL A 556 -5.81 -12.49 -25.22
CA VAL A 556 -6.11 -13.86 -24.78
C VAL A 556 -6.91 -14.63 -25.83
N CYS A 557 -7.83 -13.98 -26.55
CA CYS A 557 -8.56 -14.62 -27.64
C CYS A 557 -7.63 -15.13 -28.75
N GLN A 558 -6.60 -14.36 -29.09
CA GLN A 558 -5.64 -14.74 -30.12
C GLN A 558 -4.64 -15.78 -29.59
N SER A 559 -4.02 -15.52 -28.44
CA SER A 559 -2.94 -16.34 -27.87
C SER A 559 -3.41 -17.73 -27.43
N TYR A 560 -4.65 -17.84 -26.96
CA TYR A 560 -5.25 -19.10 -26.53
C TYR A 560 -6.24 -19.69 -27.56
N ASN A 561 -6.34 -19.09 -28.75
CA ASN A 561 -7.22 -19.54 -29.84
C ASN A 561 -8.69 -19.71 -29.39
N LEU A 562 -9.20 -18.75 -28.62
CA LEU A 562 -10.55 -18.76 -28.07
C LEU A 562 -11.57 -18.26 -29.10
N LYS A 563 -12.80 -18.77 -29.02
CA LYS A 563 -13.90 -18.28 -29.86
C LYS A 563 -14.50 -17.01 -29.25
N CYS A 564 -14.04 -15.86 -29.76
CA CYS A 564 -14.43 -14.56 -29.24
C CYS A 564 -15.34 -13.75 -30.18
N ASP A 565 -15.98 -12.72 -29.64
CA ASP A 565 -16.89 -11.86 -30.38
C ASP A 565 -16.12 -11.02 -31.41
N SER A 566 -16.45 -11.22 -32.69
CA SER A 566 -15.78 -10.58 -33.82
C SER A 566 -15.92 -9.05 -33.83
N THR A 567 -16.93 -8.50 -33.15
CA THR A 567 -17.11 -7.06 -32.98
C THR A 567 -15.91 -6.46 -32.27
N TYR A 568 -15.47 -7.08 -31.17
CA TYR A 568 -14.37 -6.59 -30.35
C TYR A 568 -13.00 -7.03 -30.87
N LEU A 569 -12.94 -8.12 -31.66
CA LEU A 569 -11.74 -8.48 -32.42
C LEU A 569 -11.50 -7.61 -33.66
N ASN A 570 -12.48 -6.81 -34.07
CA ASN A 570 -12.35 -5.96 -35.24
C ASN A 570 -11.27 -4.88 -35.01
N LYS A 571 -10.26 -4.85 -35.89
CA LYS A 571 -9.17 -3.86 -35.87
C LYS A 571 -9.68 -2.42 -36.06
N ASN A 572 -10.85 -2.26 -36.66
CA ASN A 572 -11.50 -0.96 -36.87
C ASN A 572 -12.48 -0.58 -35.75
N TYR A 573 -12.51 -1.33 -34.63
CA TYR A 573 -13.28 -0.92 -33.46
C TYR A 573 -12.72 0.42 -32.95
N SER A 574 -13.56 1.45 -32.98
CA SER A 574 -13.21 2.82 -32.63
C SER A 574 -13.65 3.13 -31.20
N PHE A 575 -12.80 3.85 -30.48
CA PHE A 575 -13.06 4.40 -29.16
C PHE A 575 -12.39 5.76 -29.03
N ASP A 576 -12.92 6.59 -28.16
CA ASP A 576 -12.41 7.94 -27.92
C ASP A 576 -11.43 7.94 -26.74
N VAL A 577 -10.36 8.73 -26.88
CA VAL A 577 -9.37 8.96 -25.83
C VAL A 577 -9.27 10.46 -25.58
N ASP A 578 -9.30 10.85 -24.32
CA ASP A 578 -9.10 12.25 -23.93
C ASP A 578 -7.62 12.61 -23.94
N LYS A 579 -7.14 13.06 -25.11
CA LYS A 579 -5.73 13.41 -25.34
C LYS A 579 -5.15 14.48 -24.41
N SER A 580 -6.01 15.24 -23.71
CA SER A 580 -5.56 16.34 -22.83
C SER A 580 -5.11 15.89 -21.44
N ILE A 581 -5.55 14.72 -20.99
CA ILE A 581 -5.16 14.09 -19.71
C ILE A 581 -4.59 12.69 -19.90
N GLU A 582 -4.40 12.29 -21.16
CA GLU A 582 -3.77 11.02 -21.51
C GLU A 582 -2.32 11.04 -21.04
N PHE A 583 -1.93 9.99 -20.29
CA PHE A 583 -0.56 9.76 -19.87
C PHE A 583 0.38 9.82 -21.09
N LYS A 584 1.52 10.48 -20.97
CA LYS A 584 2.48 10.69 -22.08
C LYS A 584 3.78 9.91 -21.94
N GLY A 585 3.88 9.08 -20.89
CA GLY A 585 5.13 8.38 -20.55
C GLY A 585 6.05 9.23 -19.68
N TYR A 586 7.01 8.56 -19.06
CA TYR A 586 7.94 9.18 -18.11
C TYR A 586 8.95 10.11 -18.80
N TYR A 587 9.32 9.82 -20.06
CA TYR A 587 10.28 10.61 -20.84
C TYR A 587 9.67 11.13 -22.15
N PRO A 588 8.91 12.24 -22.10
CA PRO A 588 8.34 12.86 -23.30
C PRO A 588 9.40 13.65 -24.08
N SER A 589 10.47 12.99 -24.55
CA SER A 589 11.40 13.59 -25.51
C SER A 589 11.10 13.09 -26.93
N SER A 590 11.29 13.99 -27.89
CA SER A 590 10.71 13.96 -29.22
C SER A 590 10.88 12.64 -29.97
N THR A 591 9.76 12.10 -30.47
CA THR A 591 9.55 10.89 -31.30
C THR A 591 9.36 9.56 -30.55
N SER A 592 8.21 9.38 -29.89
CA SER A 592 7.41 8.12 -29.77
C SER A 592 6.50 8.11 -28.53
N GLY A 593 5.75 9.19 -28.29
CA GLY A 593 4.82 9.30 -27.15
C GLY A 593 3.43 8.69 -27.39
N ASP A 594 3.31 7.72 -28.29
CA ASP A 594 2.07 6.95 -28.45
C ASP A 594 2.24 5.64 -27.68
N TYR A 595 1.50 5.49 -26.58
CA TYR A 595 1.25 4.16 -26.00
C TYR A 595 0.83 3.23 -27.12
N PRO A 596 1.39 2.00 -27.19
CA PRO A 596 1.13 1.10 -28.29
C PRO A 596 -0.39 0.95 -28.45
N VAL A 597 -0.91 1.47 -29.57
CA VAL A 597 -2.22 1.08 -30.08
C VAL A 597 -2.18 -0.45 -30.13
N PRO A 598 -3.16 -1.18 -29.57
CA PRO A 598 -3.09 -2.62 -29.41
C PRO A 598 -2.59 -3.30 -30.69
N SER A 599 -1.32 -3.72 -30.67
CA SER A 599 -0.67 -4.31 -31.83
C SER A 599 -1.32 -5.66 -32.10
N THR A 600 -1.57 -5.93 -33.38
CA THR A 600 -2.03 -7.26 -33.82
C THR A 600 -0.87 -8.17 -34.21
N GLU A 601 0.37 -7.68 -34.10
CA GLU A 601 1.57 -8.47 -34.36
C GLU A 601 2.10 -9.05 -33.05
N VAL A 602 2.08 -10.37 -32.99
CA VAL A 602 2.63 -11.18 -31.90
C VAL A 602 4.15 -11.07 -31.91
N PRO A 603 4.83 -10.86 -30.76
CA PRO A 603 6.22 -11.23 -30.60
C PRO A 603 6.33 -12.74 -30.86
N LYS A 604 6.97 -13.10 -31.96
CA LYS A 604 7.12 -14.50 -32.40
C LYS A 604 7.68 -15.33 -31.24
N ALA A 605 6.90 -16.30 -30.74
CA ALA A 605 7.35 -17.20 -29.69
C ALA A 605 8.65 -17.88 -30.13
N THR A 606 9.71 -17.75 -29.32
CA THR A 606 10.95 -18.51 -29.49
C THR A 606 10.67 -19.95 -29.10
N THR A 607 10.26 -20.76 -30.07
CA THR A 607 10.17 -22.21 -29.91
C THR A 607 11.60 -22.76 -29.82
N THR A 608 12.13 -22.95 -28.61
CA THR A 608 13.29 -23.82 -28.41
C THR A 608 12.85 -25.23 -28.75
N THR A 609 13.14 -25.63 -29.99
CA THR A 609 12.83 -26.98 -30.49
C THR A 609 13.90 -27.90 -29.93
N THR A 610 13.57 -28.61 -28.85
CA THR A 610 14.37 -29.77 -28.42
C THR A 610 14.17 -30.87 -29.46
N THR A 611 15.16 -31.04 -30.32
CA THR A 611 15.18 -32.05 -31.38
C THR A 611 15.29 -33.45 -30.75
N THR A 612 14.15 -34.13 -30.56
CA THR A 612 14.14 -35.58 -30.37
C THR A 612 14.04 -36.24 -31.74
N THR A 613 15.17 -36.77 -32.23
CA THR A 613 15.28 -37.49 -33.49
C THR A 613 14.43 -38.76 -33.44
N THR A 614 13.25 -38.74 -34.07
CA THR A 614 12.48 -39.95 -34.36
C THR A 614 12.47 -40.17 -35.87
N THR A 615 13.24 -41.16 -36.29
CA THR A 615 13.31 -41.63 -37.67
C THR A 615 12.01 -42.35 -38.02
N THR A 616 11.20 -41.82 -38.94
CA THR A 616 10.17 -42.64 -39.59
C THR A 616 9.94 -42.26 -41.05
N THR A 617 10.17 -43.30 -41.84
CA THR A 617 10.08 -43.58 -43.28
C THR A 617 8.97 -42.87 -44.07
N THR A 618 9.39 -42.26 -45.17
CA THR A 618 8.59 -41.69 -46.27
C THR A 618 7.64 -42.72 -46.90
N THR A 619 6.37 -42.37 -47.04
CA THR A 619 5.48 -42.98 -48.04
C THR A 619 4.83 -41.88 -48.87
N THR A 620 5.21 -41.83 -50.13
CA THR A 620 4.71 -40.93 -51.15
C THR A 620 3.33 -41.39 -51.62
N THR A 621 2.32 -40.52 -51.67
CA THR A 621 1.16 -40.77 -52.54
C THR A 621 0.65 -39.47 -53.15
N THR A 622 0.37 -39.60 -54.43
CA THR A 622 0.22 -38.62 -55.49
C THR A 622 -1.13 -37.89 -55.48
N THR A 623 -1.08 -36.65 -55.93
CA THR A 623 -2.17 -35.73 -56.22
C THR A 623 -3.17 -36.30 -57.24
N SER A 624 -4.47 -36.04 -57.05
CA SER A 624 -5.41 -35.95 -58.16
C SER A 624 -6.34 -34.74 -57.98
N THR A 625 -6.43 -33.97 -59.04
CA THR A 625 -7.20 -32.74 -59.20
C THR A 625 -8.61 -33.06 -59.68
N THR A 626 -9.61 -32.26 -59.30
CA THR A 626 -10.78 -31.99 -60.15
C THR A 626 -11.47 -30.68 -59.76
N ASN A 627 -11.63 -29.82 -60.76
CA ASN A 627 -12.41 -28.59 -60.74
C ASN A 627 -13.93 -28.86 -60.66
N LYS A 628 -14.74 -27.95 -60.09
CA LYS A 628 -15.71 -27.09 -60.83
C LYS A 628 -16.71 -26.32 -59.92
N LYS A 629 -16.68 -24.99 -60.10
CA LYS A 629 -17.76 -23.95 -60.10
C LYS A 629 -19.15 -24.18 -59.45
N THR A 630 -19.44 -23.29 -58.50
CA THR A 630 -20.55 -22.31 -58.38
C THR A 630 -21.98 -22.64 -58.88
N SER A 631 -22.98 -22.47 -57.99
CA SER A 631 -24.30 -21.89 -58.31
C SER A 631 -25.04 -21.42 -57.04
N VAL A 632 -25.59 -20.21 -57.11
CA VAL A 632 -26.46 -19.51 -56.16
C VAL A 632 -27.92 -19.91 -56.39
N ILE A 633 -28.71 -20.15 -55.34
CA ILE A 633 -30.19 -20.01 -55.36
C ILE A 633 -30.69 -19.48 -54.01
N THR A 634 -31.44 -18.39 -54.09
CA THR A 634 -32.24 -17.70 -53.06
C THR A 634 -33.58 -18.40 -52.84
N THR A 635 -34.14 -18.45 -51.61
CA THR A 635 -35.60 -18.38 -51.38
C THR A 635 -35.99 -18.14 -49.91
N THR A 636 -36.58 -16.96 -49.69
CA THR A 636 -37.75 -16.56 -48.87
C THR A 636 -38.21 -17.27 -47.58
N THR A 637 -38.60 -16.39 -46.67
CA THR A 637 -39.26 -16.49 -45.35
C THR A 637 -40.63 -17.17 -45.30
N LYS A 638 -40.92 -17.85 -44.18
CA LYS A 638 -42.22 -17.76 -43.49
C LYS A 638 -42.16 -18.17 -42.00
N LYS A 639 -42.85 -17.36 -41.20
CA LYS A 639 -43.02 -17.39 -39.75
C LYS A 639 -44.15 -18.36 -39.37
N ALA A 640 -43.97 -19.13 -38.29
CA ALA A 640 -45.05 -19.87 -37.61
C ALA A 640 -44.93 -19.68 -36.09
N LYS A 641 -46.09 -19.57 -35.43
CA LYS A 641 -46.32 -19.20 -34.02
C LYS A 641 -47.33 -20.20 -33.46
N THR A 642 -47.06 -20.82 -32.30
CA THR A 642 -48.01 -21.47 -31.35
C THR A 642 -47.22 -22.14 -30.22
N THR A 643 -47.21 -21.61 -28.97
CA THR A 643 -48.06 -21.85 -27.78
C THR A 643 -47.78 -23.09 -26.90
N LYS A 644 -47.48 -22.78 -25.61
CA LYS A 644 -47.71 -23.50 -24.33
C LYS A 644 -47.13 -24.91 -24.10
N LYS A 645 -46.38 -25.07 -22.99
CA LYS A 645 -46.91 -25.68 -21.74
C LYS A 645 -45.97 -25.45 -20.53
N SER A 646 -46.58 -25.02 -19.43
CA SER A 646 -46.02 -24.99 -18.08
C SER A 646 -46.23 -26.37 -17.44
N THR A 647 -45.20 -26.90 -16.76
CA THR A 647 -45.29 -28.09 -15.91
C THR A 647 -44.72 -27.75 -14.54
N THR A 648 -45.63 -27.47 -13.62
CA THR A 648 -45.47 -27.60 -12.17
C THR A 648 -45.49 -29.08 -11.79
N SER A 649 -44.47 -29.54 -11.07
CA SER A 649 -44.49 -30.78 -10.29
C SER A 649 -44.22 -30.46 -8.81
N LYS A 650 -45.28 -30.56 -8.01
CA LYS A 650 -45.22 -30.76 -6.56
C LYS A 650 -44.73 -32.18 -6.30
N ILE A 651 -43.76 -32.35 -5.39
CA ILE A 651 -43.55 -33.62 -4.67
C ILE A 651 -43.44 -33.29 -3.18
N GLU A 652 -44.16 -34.09 -2.40
CA GLU A 652 -44.41 -33.98 -0.97
C GLU A 652 -43.21 -34.33 -0.08
N LYS A 653 -43.30 -33.82 1.15
CA LYS A 653 -42.47 -34.11 2.32
C LYS A 653 -42.34 -35.60 2.62
N SER A 654 -41.14 -36.00 3.02
CA SER A 654 -40.93 -37.10 3.98
C SER A 654 -39.98 -36.61 5.08
N THR A 655 -40.55 -36.27 6.23
CA THR A 655 -39.87 -35.95 7.48
C THR A 655 -39.53 -37.24 8.23
N LYS A 656 -38.24 -37.52 8.43
CA LYS A 656 -37.76 -38.46 9.45
C LYS A 656 -37.22 -37.65 10.62
N THR A 657 -37.98 -37.62 11.71
CA THR A 657 -37.61 -37.01 12.98
C THR A 657 -36.77 -38.00 13.78
N THR A 658 -35.52 -37.64 14.08
CA THR A 658 -34.69 -38.35 15.06
C THR A 658 -34.66 -37.54 16.35
N THR A 659 -35.18 -38.15 17.40
CA THR A 659 -35.31 -37.60 18.75
C THR A 659 -34.00 -37.74 19.49
N THR A 660 -33.40 -36.63 19.95
CA THR A 660 -32.35 -36.68 20.97
C THR A 660 -32.59 -35.64 22.06
N LYS A 661 -32.58 -36.13 23.30
CA LYS A 661 -33.02 -35.51 24.54
C LYS A 661 -32.15 -34.31 24.95
N THR A 662 -32.79 -33.17 25.22
CA THR A 662 -32.16 -32.01 25.88
C THR A 662 -32.27 -32.14 27.40
N ILE A 663 -31.14 -32.11 28.09
CA ILE A 663 -31.04 -32.00 29.56
C ILE A 663 -31.19 -30.52 29.93
N LYS A 664 -32.25 -30.20 30.69
CA LYS A 664 -32.44 -28.88 31.32
C LYS A 664 -31.45 -28.69 32.46
N LYS A 665 -30.61 -27.66 32.38
CA LYS A 665 -29.90 -27.10 33.54
C LYS A 665 -30.59 -25.81 33.95
N THR A 666 -31.13 -25.82 35.17
CA THR A 666 -31.85 -24.74 35.83
C THR A 666 -30.85 -23.79 36.47
N THR A 667 -30.96 -22.49 36.23
CA THR A 667 -30.35 -21.49 37.12
C THR A 667 -31.24 -20.25 37.27
N THR A 668 -31.43 -19.92 38.54
CA THR A 668 -32.37 -18.99 39.17
C THR A 668 -32.11 -17.53 38.83
N LYS A 669 -33.18 -16.81 38.46
CA LYS A 669 -33.20 -15.35 38.26
C LYS A 669 -33.38 -14.67 39.63
N LYS A 670 -32.37 -13.91 40.08
CA LYS A 670 -32.47 -13.07 41.28
C LYS A 670 -32.94 -11.67 40.86
N THR A 671 -34.12 -11.32 41.35
CA THR A 671 -34.79 -10.02 41.22
C THR A 671 -34.14 -9.02 42.18
N THR A 672 -33.76 -7.84 41.70
CA THR A 672 -33.50 -6.68 42.57
C THR A 672 -34.23 -5.46 42.04
N LYS A 673 -34.91 -4.79 42.97
CA LYS A 673 -35.90 -3.74 42.76
C LYS A 673 -35.27 -2.42 42.30
N ILE A 674 -36.06 -1.75 41.47
CA ILE A 674 -36.02 -0.35 41.05
C ILE A 674 -36.02 0.58 42.26
N ASN A 675 -35.17 1.61 42.24
CA ASN A 675 -35.47 2.89 42.87
C ASN A 675 -35.50 3.98 41.78
N LYS A 676 -36.63 4.68 41.78
CA LYS A 676 -37.07 5.67 40.80
C LYS A 676 -36.76 7.04 41.40
N THR A 677 -35.94 7.84 40.74
CA THR A 677 -35.73 9.24 41.13
C THR A 677 -36.05 10.16 39.96
N THR A 678 -36.76 11.21 40.32
CA THR A 678 -37.66 12.03 39.52
C THR A 678 -36.91 13.04 38.65
N SER A 679 -37.38 13.19 37.41
CA SER A 679 -36.98 14.24 36.47
C SER A 679 -37.53 15.60 36.89
N THR A 680 -36.67 16.62 36.92
CA THR A 680 -37.07 18.03 36.86
C THR A 680 -36.41 18.68 35.66
N VAL A 681 -37.26 19.21 34.78
CA VAL A 681 -36.95 20.06 33.63
C VAL A 681 -36.42 21.40 34.10
N ALA A 682 -35.35 21.90 33.48
CA ALA A 682 -34.98 23.31 33.55
C ALA A 682 -34.48 23.81 32.19
N THR A 683 -35.04 24.94 31.82
CA THR A 683 -35.04 25.61 30.52
C THR A 683 -33.80 26.49 30.33
N THR A 684 -33.48 26.75 29.06
CA THR A 684 -32.48 27.65 28.47
C THR A 684 -32.01 28.85 29.30
N THR A 685 -30.69 29.09 29.33
CA THR A 685 -30.13 30.46 29.33
C THR A 685 -28.69 30.49 28.78
N SER A 686 -28.46 31.38 27.83
CA SER A 686 -27.15 31.75 27.27
C SER A 686 -26.32 32.56 28.27
N LYS A 687 -25.00 32.28 28.43
CA LYS A 687 -23.95 33.32 28.51
C LYS A 687 -22.51 32.77 28.64
N LYS A 688 -21.67 33.33 27.76
CA LYS A 688 -20.37 34.01 27.97
C LYS A 688 -19.14 33.22 28.45
N ILE A 689 -18.14 33.31 27.57
CA ILE A 689 -16.69 33.21 27.75
C ILE A 689 -16.20 33.87 29.06
N SER A 690 -15.35 33.16 29.81
CA SER A 690 -14.51 33.73 30.87
C SER A 690 -13.09 33.17 30.83
N GLU A 691 -12.13 34.08 30.86
CA GLU A 691 -10.67 33.95 31.00
C GLU A 691 -10.18 33.26 32.30
N PRO A 692 -8.88 32.92 32.42
CA PRO A 692 -8.37 31.89 33.32
C PRO A 692 -8.16 32.39 34.75
N THR A 693 -8.68 31.66 35.74
CA THR A 693 -8.36 31.87 37.15
C THR A 693 -7.07 31.16 37.57
N LYS A 694 -6.10 31.95 38.04
CA LYS A 694 -4.85 31.55 38.68
C LYS A 694 -5.05 30.64 39.91
N ASN A 695 -4.09 29.72 40.05
CA ASN A 695 -3.60 29.06 41.28
C ASN A 695 -4.50 28.07 42.02
N LYS A 696 -4.66 26.86 41.46
CA LYS A 696 -4.79 25.63 42.25
C LYS A 696 -3.59 24.73 41.95
N CYS A 697 -3.00 24.12 42.97
CA CYS A 697 -1.95 23.12 42.79
C CYS A 697 -2.50 21.90 42.06
N VAL A 698 -1.65 21.24 41.27
CA VAL A 698 -2.05 20.10 40.43
C VAL A 698 -2.07 18.80 41.23
N LYS A 699 -2.90 17.85 40.78
CA LYS A 699 -3.13 16.56 41.47
C LYS A 699 -2.00 15.57 41.21
N GLU A 700 -2.02 14.44 41.92
CA GLU A 700 -1.13 13.30 41.65
C GLU A 700 -1.14 12.95 40.16
N TYR A 701 0.05 12.71 39.60
CA TYR A 701 0.33 12.42 38.19
C TYR A 701 0.11 13.57 37.20
N GLN A 702 -0.28 14.76 37.64
CA GLN A 702 -0.38 15.92 36.76
C GLN A 702 0.94 16.68 36.65
N GLN A 703 1.11 17.36 35.52
CA GLN A 703 2.32 18.13 35.22
C GLN A 703 2.42 19.36 36.13
N CYS A 704 3.57 19.53 36.75
CA CYS A 704 3.88 20.62 37.68
C CYS A 704 5.13 21.41 37.25
N GLY A 705 5.65 21.18 36.04
CA GLY A 705 6.81 21.88 35.50
C GLY A 705 7.34 21.26 34.20
N GLY A 706 8.44 21.82 33.69
CA GLY A 706 9.06 21.44 32.43
C GLY A 706 9.18 22.63 31.47
N TYR A 707 10.14 22.58 30.55
CA TYR A 707 10.40 23.63 29.56
C TYR A 707 9.15 23.93 28.72
N GLY A 708 8.72 25.19 28.68
CA GLY A 708 7.50 25.66 27.99
C GLY A 708 6.19 25.54 28.77
N TYR A 709 6.19 24.94 29.97
CA TYR A 709 4.97 24.80 30.79
C TYR A 709 4.57 26.12 31.47
N SER A 710 3.31 26.55 31.26
CA SER A 710 2.75 27.80 31.81
C SER A 710 1.66 27.60 32.89
N GLY A 711 1.45 26.35 33.32
CA GLY A 711 0.46 26.00 34.34
C GLY A 711 0.99 26.05 35.79
N PRO A 712 0.20 25.61 36.79
CA PRO A 712 0.58 25.67 38.20
C PRO A 712 1.77 24.78 38.53
N THR A 713 2.79 25.34 39.19
CA THR A 713 4.05 24.64 39.51
C THR A 713 4.07 23.98 40.90
N CYS A 714 2.93 23.96 41.59
CA CYS A 714 2.80 23.34 42.91
C CYS A 714 1.91 22.09 42.85
N CYS A 715 2.20 21.11 43.72
CA CYS A 715 1.41 19.89 43.88
C CYS A 715 0.45 19.98 45.08
N GLU A 716 -0.67 19.26 45.03
CA GLU A 716 -1.56 19.12 46.19
C GLU A 716 -0.82 18.50 47.41
N LYS A 717 -1.32 18.79 48.62
CA LYS A 717 -0.67 18.39 49.88
C LYS A 717 -0.49 16.87 49.94
N GLY A 718 0.77 16.43 50.09
CA GLY A 718 1.16 15.00 50.09
C GLY A 718 1.95 14.56 48.85
N PHE A 719 2.09 15.44 47.86
CA PHE A 719 2.83 15.21 46.63
C PHE A 719 3.94 16.24 46.43
N GLN A 720 5.01 15.85 45.75
CA GLN A 720 6.15 16.67 45.37
C GLN A 720 6.36 16.65 43.85
N CYS A 721 6.77 17.79 43.29
CA CYS A 721 7.03 17.89 41.87
C CYS A 721 8.40 17.27 41.54
N LYS A 722 8.42 16.12 40.86
CA LYS A 722 9.65 15.44 40.43
C LYS A 722 9.88 15.68 38.94
N LYS A 723 11.09 16.12 38.61
CA LYS A 723 11.56 16.19 37.21
C LYS A 723 11.71 14.77 36.66
N LEU A 724 11.02 14.47 35.57
CA LEU A 724 11.20 13.24 34.80
C LEU A 724 12.15 13.49 33.62
N ASN A 725 11.97 14.61 32.93
CA ASN A 725 12.90 15.14 31.93
C ASN A 725 12.83 16.68 31.88
N ASP A 726 13.61 17.31 31.01
CA ASP A 726 13.69 18.78 30.89
C ASP A 726 12.37 19.45 30.50
N TYR A 727 11.49 18.73 29.80
CA TYR A 727 10.21 19.23 29.28
C TYR A 727 9.01 18.85 30.15
N TYR A 728 9.18 17.94 31.12
CA TYR A 728 8.08 17.40 31.91
C TYR A 728 8.46 17.04 33.35
N HIS A 729 7.84 17.73 34.31
CA HIS A 729 7.89 17.42 35.73
C HIS A 729 6.50 17.02 36.23
N GLN A 730 6.42 16.03 37.11
CA GLN A 730 5.16 15.42 37.54
C GLN A 730 5.01 15.42 39.06
N CYS A 731 3.78 15.64 39.55
CA CYS A 731 3.47 15.48 40.97
C CYS A 731 3.37 14.01 41.35
N ILE A 732 4.28 13.56 42.23
CA ILE A 732 4.32 12.20 42.75
C ILE A 732 4.35 12.21 44.29
N ARG A 733 4.02 11.09 44.92
CA ARG A 733 4.05 10.97 46.39
C ARG A 733 5.46 11.27 46.92
N ALA A 734 5.54 12.12 47.95
CA ALA A 734 6.78 12.28 48.70
C ALA A 734 6.97 11.03 49.56
N ASN A 735 8.05 10.28 49.32
CA ASN A 735 8.45 9.16 50.17
C ASN A 735 9.01 9.64 51.51
#